data_AF-A0AAU7TDE0-F1
#
_entry.id   AF-A0AAU7TDE0-F1
#
_cell.length_a   1.000
_cell.length_b   1.000
_cell.length_c   1.000
_cell.angle_alpha   90.00
_cell.angle_beta   90.00
_cell.angle_gamma   90.00
#
_symmetry.space_group_name_H-M   'P 1'
#
loop_
_entity.id
_entity.type
_entity.pdbx_description
1 polymer ?
#
loop_
_entity_poly.entity_id
_entity_poly.type
_entity_poly.pdbx_seq_one_letter_code
_entity_poly.pdbx_strand_id
1 'polypeptide(L)'
;MRTKLLTVVLALLAGVLAALPARAAAPGAAPDAAVVPIQVSGPAASRFNLVVMGDGYTAAELPKFREQLDKHLNVLWSIEPFKSYRNYINVYAVEIASPESGLDCDPDLTAPRRDTPLQMGFWGGCNPGSVQRLLTVSQAAATQYADLVPGTTSANRQILAIGNSDTYGGAGGAYATASGGNALSALITPHELGHSLGGLQDEYDYYARGDRGAPYQGPEPSSIHHSLLTEQQMLAQQKKWFRWLGEPSESGGTIGRYEGGMYAGSGVWRPSAHSMMKTLGYYFDQVSRERMTQRISAKANLFQDSTPVGDVAADQVVWLQTLHPVDHELDVTWAVDGTALRTANARSVDLSTLELTPGKHTLTATIVDPTEFIRDPAVRPSAIRSWTIDTSLTAQPPAAPSPPTGSAPASTDSAPTFTASTPTDHPVSADEVVYAETAQSAGAIIWKVDGRIVDNPGNDRDLDLAPLQLTGRHTLTAEAGTETLTWDVDGVEPVVTPTMSKPLLQVQKPGGPEYIYNDAFTMGLAAQDDSAGYVVPEFRVDGDGWYNYFGWPTDASAPFRFTAEGTEIDQLVYGKLGVPRVVPWDDVPPGYGRHQVEYRAIDATGNIGTPRRFAVTLLRPAPACTTTITGVHDGPLYVGSGVTCLVDATVSGPVLVAAGASLVATDSRVNGPVRADKAADLQLLRSTIAGPVSADGVTRSLVAIGTTVHGPVSVTNSRTAEPVALAGNTVNGPLTCTANTPAPTNLQAPNHVSGPRSGQCARL
;
A
#
# COMPACT_ATOMS: atom_id res chain seq x y z
N MET A 1 -13.93 31.34 64.80
CA MET A 1 -15.03 30.36 64.93
C MET A 1 -14.50 29.03 64.43
N ARG A 2 -14.06 28.13 65.33
CA ARG A 2 -14.78 26.89 65.68
C ARG A 2 -15.26 26.11 64.43
N THR A 3 -14.43 25.18 63.93
CA THR A 3 -14.53 23.69 64.09
C THR A 3 -15.66 23.06 63.26
N LYS A 4 -15.44 22.12 62.33
CA LYS A 4 -15.06 20.68 62.48
C LYS A 4 -15.29 20.02 61.07
N LEU A 5 -14.73 18.89 60.61
CA LEU A 5 -14.44 17.60 61.25
C LEU A 5 -13.71 16.63 60.26
N LEU A 6 -12.78 15.78 60.79
CA LEU A 6 -12.42 14.36 60.45
C LEU A 6 -12.02 13.99 59.00
N THR A 7 -10.84 13.45 58.60
CA THR A 7 -9.85 12.44 59.09
C THR A 7 -10.30 10.97 59.07
N VAL A 8 -9.66 10.10 58.24
CA VAL A 8 -9.09 8.72 58.46
C VAL A 8 -8.41 8.27 57.13
N VAL A 9 -7.07 8.23 56.97
CA VAL A 9 -5.99 7.23 57.30
C VAL A 9 -5.89 6.02 56.34
N LEU A 10 -4.71 5.85 55.70
CA LEU A 10 -4.14 4.53 55.40
C LEU A 10 -2.59 4.57 55.51
N ALA A 11 -2.03 3.49 56.05
CA ALA A 11 -0.70 3.39 56.66
C ALA A 11 0.45 3.13 55.68
N LEU A 12 1.64 3.63 56.02
CA LEU A 12 2.93 3.24 55.43
C LEU A 12 3.51 2.00 56.14
N LEU A 13 3.99 1.02 55.38
CA LEU A 13 5.01 0.07 55.82
C LEU A 13 6.31 0.34 55.04
N ALA A 14 7.40 0.56 55.78
CA ALA A 14 8.76 0.66 55.26
C ALA A 14 9.45 -0.70 55.35
N GLY A 15 10.09 -1.13 54.26
CA GLY A 15 10.96 -2.30 54.19
C GLY A 15 12.33 -1.92 53.63
N VAL A 16 13.38 -2.25 54.37
CA VAL A 16 14.80 -1.95 54.10
C VAL A 16 15.33 -2.87 53.00
N LEU A 17 15.90 -2.32 51.92
CA LEU A 17 16.71 -3.07 50.94
C LEU A 17 18.20 -2.96 51.27
N ALA A 18 18.86 -4.10 51.41
CA ALA A 18 20.31 -4.22 51.47
C ALA A 18 20.92 -4.09 50.06
N ALA A 19 21.86 -3.17 49.87
CA ALA A 19 22.59 -3.00 48.63
C ALA A 19 23.71 -4.04 48.48
N LEU A 20 23.68 -4.82 47.40
CA LEU A 20 24.82 -5.62 46.94
C LEU A 20 25.72 -4.76 46.03
N PRO A 21 27.05 -5.00 45.99
CA PRO A 21 27.96 -4.16 45.23
C PRO A 21 27.81 -4.45 43.73
N ALA A 22 27.73 -3.37 42.94
CA ALA A 22 27.71 -3.43 41.48
C ALA A 22 29.01 -4.06 40.97
N ARG A 23 28.88 -5.14 40.20
CA ARG A 23 29.98 -5.79 39.48
C ARG A 23 30.21 -4.97 38.21
N ALA A 24 31.39 -4.36 38.07
CA ALA A 24 31.77 -3.68 36.83
C ALA A 24 31.77 -4.68 35.67
N ALA A 25 31.02 -4.38 34.62
CA ALA A 25 30.98 -5.17 33.39
C ALA A 25 32.33 -5.07 32.66
N ALA A 26 32.80 -6.20 32.13
CA ALA A 26 34.01 -6.25 31.29
C ALA A 26 33.73 -5.63 29.91
N PRO A 27 34.73 -5.01 29.24
CA PRO A 27 34.55 -4.47 27.90
C PRO A 27 34.44 -5.63 26.89
N GLY A 28 33.34 -5.69 26.14
CA GLY A 28 33.14 -6.65 25.05
C GLY A 28 31.89 -7.54 25.14
N ALA A 29 30.97 -7.31 26.08
CA ALA A 29 29.64 -7.95 26.01
C ALA A 29 28.82 -7.26 24.92
N ALA A 30 28.25 -8.03 23.98
CA ALA A 30 27.22 -7.51 23.10
C ALA A 30 26.07 -6.91 23.95
N PRO A 31 25.47 -5.78 23.57
CA PRO A 31 24.26 -5.28 24.24
C PRO A 31 23.22 -6.41 24.32
N ASP A 32 22.49 -6.47 25.44
CA ASP A 32 21.46 -7.48 25.65
C ASP A 32 20.47 -7.44 24.48
N ALA A 33 20.51 -8.47 23.63
CA ALA A 33 19.63 -8.63 22.49
C ALA A 33 18.59 -9.70 22.80
N ALA A 34 17.32 -9.41 22.55
CA ALA A 34 16.21 -10.34 22.74
C ALA A 34 15.62 -10.73 21.39
N VAL A 35 15.48 -12.03 21.15
CA VAL A 35 14.74 -12.56 20.00
C VAL A 35 13.27 -12.68 20.39
N VAL A 36 12.41 -11.91 19.74
CA VAL A 36 10.98 -11.86 19.97
C VAL A 36 10.27 -12.40 18.72
N PRO A 37 9.58 -13.55 18.80
CA PRO A 37 8.71 -14.02 17.73
C PRO A 37 7.56 -13.02 17.53
N ILE A 38 7.38 -12.54 16.30
CA ILE A 38 6.28 -11.63 15.93
C ILE A 38 5.19 -12.40 15.20
N GLN A 39 5.58 -13.28 14.28
CA GLN A 39 4.68 -14.20 13.59
C GLN A 39 5.43 -15.51 13.35
N VAL A 40 4.89 -16.65 13.80
CA VAL A 40 5.49 -17.97 13.56
C VAL A 40 4.42 -18.92 13.04
N SER A 41 4.46 -19.20 11.74
CA SER A 41 3.50 -20.08 11.05
C SER A 41 4.01 -21.52 10.90
N GLY A 42 5.20 -21.82 11.42
CA GLY A 42 5.78 -23.16 11.44
C GLY A 42 7.27 -23.18 11.77
N PRO A 43 7.90 -24.38 11.76
CA PRO A 43 9.31 -24.52 12.07
C PRO A 43 10.19 -23.64 11.17
N ALA A 44 11.15 -22.92 11.75
CA ALA A 44 12.02 -22.00 11.00
C ALA A 44 12.74 -22.67 9.82
N ALA A 45 13.09 -23.96 9.94
CA ALA A 45 13.75 -24.72 8.88
C ALA A 45 12.89 -24.96 7.63
N SER A 46 11.55 -24.92 7.74
CA SER A 46 10.61 -25.15 6.63
C SER A 46 9.91 -23.87 6.15
N ARG A 47 10.25 -22.71 6.73
CA ARG A 47 9.68 -21.39 6.42
C ARG A 47 10.72 -20.44 5.84
N PHE A 48 10.24 -19.42 5.14
CA PHE A 48 10.99 -18.20 4.94
C PHE A 48 11.01 -17.42 6.26
N ASN A 49 12.17 -16.93 6.70
CA ASN A 49 12.32 -16.19 7.95
C ASN A 49 12.74 -14.74 7.66
N LEU A 50 11.85 -13.79 7.93
CA LEU A 50 12.17 -12.37 7.95
C LEU A 50 12.68 -12.00 9.35
N VAL A 51 13.97 -11.70 9.45
CA VAL A 51 14.60 -11.26 10.69
C VAL A 51 14.70 -9.75 10.68
N VAL A 52 13.93 -9.10 11.54
CA VAL A 52 13.89 -7.64 11.66
C VAL A 52 14.67 -7.20 12.89
N MET A 53 15.49 -6.16 12.78
CA MET A 53 16.31 -5.66 13.89
C MET A 53 16.25 -4.14 13.97
N GLY A 54 16.16 -3.61 15.18
CA GLY A 54 16.15 -2.17 15.44
C GLY A 54 17.55 -1.63 15.74
N ASP A 55 17.88 -0.44 15.23
CA ASP A 55 19.09 0.30 15.61
C ASP A 55 18.77 1.75 16.02
N GLY A 56 19.55 2.30 16.95
CA GLY A 56 19.34 3.65 17.47
C GLY A 56 18.12 3.80 18.38
N TYR A 57 17.50 2.69 18.82
CA TYR A 57 16.48 2.69 19.86
C TYR A 57 17.11 2.35 21.19
N THR A 58 17.07 3.27 22.14
CA THR A 58 17.46 2.96 23.52
C THR A 58 16.50 1.94 24.14
N ALA A 59 16.85 1.37 25.29
CA ALA A 59 15.97 0.44 26.00
C ALA A 59 14.56 1.03 26.28
N ALA A 60 14.47 2.35 26.50
CA ALA A 60 13.20 3.05 26.71
C ALA A 60 12.40 3.26 25.41
N GLU A 61 13.05 3.15 24.24
CA GLU A 61 12.45 3.34 22.92
C GLU A 61 12.14 2.01 22.20
N LEU A 62 12.46 0.85 22.78
CA LEU A 62 12.04 -0.44 22.23
C LEU A 62 10.52 -0.55 21.98
N PRO A 63 9.63 0.03 22.82
CA PRO A 63 8.21 0.13 22.47
C PRO A 63 7.93 0.90 21.18
N LYS A 64 8.69 1.99 20.90
CA LYS A 64 8.60 2.74 19.65
C LYS A 64 9.06 1.89 18.46
N PHE A 65 10.13 1.11 18.61
CA PHE A 65 10.55 0.15 17.59
C PHE A 65 9.46 -0.86 17.26
N ARG A 66 8.77 -1.42 18.27
CA ARG A 66 7.66 -2.36 18.06
C ARG A 66 6.49 -1.72 17.32
N GLU A 67 6.11 -0.50 17.69
CA GLU A 67 5.05 0.25 17.00
C GLU A 67 5.39 0.49 15.53
N GLN A 68 6.63 0.90 15.25
CA GLN A 68 7.09 1.11 13.88
C GLN A 68 7.20 -0.20 13.11
N LEU A 69 7.67 -1.28 13.74
CA LEU A 69 7.68 -2.61 13.15
C LEU A 69 6.27 -3.07 12.77
N ASP A 70 5.30 -2.89 13.65
CA ASP A 70 3.90 -3.22 13.39
C ASP A 70 3.36 -2.46 12.18
N LYS A 71 3.59 -1.15 12.10
CA LYS A 71 3.25 -0.34 10.91
C LYS A 71 3.91 -0.87 9.62
N HIS A 72 5.20 -1.21 9.68
CA HIS A 72 5.93 -1.73 8.52
C HIS A 72 5.38 -3.09 8.05
N LEU A 73 5.04 -3.98 8.99
CA LEU A 73 4.45 -5.27 8.68
C LEU A 73 3.03 -5.14 8.12
N ASN A 74 2.19 -4.27 8.70
CA ASN A 74 0.82 -4.04 8.20
C ASN A 74 0.83 -3.52 6.75
N VAL A 75 1.74 -2.60 6.40
CA VAL A 75 1.91 -2.18 5.00
C VAL A 75 2.47 -3.30 4.13
N LEU A 76 3.44 -4.09 4.63
CA LEU A 76 3.98 -5.23 3.88
C LEU A 76 2.88 -6.25 3.55
N TRP A 77 2.01 -6.56 4.51
CA TRP A 77 0.89 -7.50 4.35
C TRP A 77 -0.27 -6.96 3.53
N SER A 78 -0.27 -5.67 3.17
CA SER A 78 -1.23 -5.10 2.22
C SER A 78 -0.73 -5.16 0.77
N ILE A 79 0.48 -5.65 0.53
CA ILE A 79 1.14 -5.64 -0.79
C ILE A 79 1.38 -7.07 -1.27
N GLU A 80 0.98 -7.36 -2.51
CA GLU A 80 1.31 -8.63 -3.13
C GLU A 80 2.79 -8.73 -3.55
N PRO A 81 3.44 -9.89 -3.39
CA PRO A 81 2.90 -11.18 -2.95
C PRO A 81 3.03 -11.44 -1.44
N PHE A 82 3.43 -10.46 -0.65
CA PHE A 82 3.60 -10.65 0.80
C PHE A 82 2.28 -10.94 1.50
N LYS A 83 1.18 -10.35 1.03
CA LYS A 83 -0.19 -10.66 1.47
C LYS A 83 -0.50 -12.14 1.27
N SER A 84 -0.61 -12.63 0.02
CA SER A 84 -0.94 -14.03 -0.30
C SER A 84 -0.04 -15.07 0.36
N TYR A 85 1.24 -14.75 0.57
CA TYR A 85 2.22 -15.68 1.12
C TYR A 85 2.56 -15.42 2.59
N ARG A 86 1.75 -14.66 3.33
CA ARG A 86 2.00 -14.33 4.75
C ARG A 86 2.33 -15.56 5.59
N ASN A 87 1.62 -16.68 5.39
CA ASN A 87 1.84 -17.93 6.10
C ASN A 87 3.13 -18.68 5.73
N TYR A 88 3.84 -18.26 4.67
CA TYR A 88 5.16 -18.81 4.32
C TYR A 88 6.26 -18.17 5.17
N ILE A 89 5.94 -17.07 5.85
CA ILE A 89 6.90 -16.17 6.46
C ILE A 89 6.76 -16.22 7.99
N ASN A 90 7.85 -16.63 8.64
CA ASN A 90 8.07 -16.33 10.04
C ASN A 90 8.71 -14.94 10.15
N VAL A 91 8.25 -14.14 11.11
CA VAL A 91 8.85 -12.85 11.47
C VAL A 91 9.41 -12.93 12.88
N TYR A 92 10.69 -12.61 13.01
CA TYR A 92 11.37 -12.48 14.29
C TYR A 92 11.94 -11.08 14.43
N ALA A 93 11.62 -10.40 15.53
CA ALA A 93 12.29 -9.17 15.91
C ALA A 93 13.53 -9.51 16.77
N VAL A 94 14.68 -8.93 16.45
CA VAL A 94 15.85 -8.90 17.32
C VAL A 94 15.91 -7.50 17.92
N GLU A 95 15.47 -7.40 19.16
CA GLU A 95 15.45 -6.15 19.91
C GLU A 95 16.83 -5.90 20.51
N ILE A 96 17.48 -4.83 20.07
CA ILE A 96 18.84 -4.48 20.48
C ILE A 96 18.80 -3.10 21.11
N ALA A 97 19.01 -3.02 22.42
CA ALA A 97 19.06 -1.75 23.11
C ALA A 97 20.32 -0.97 22.71
N SER A 98 20.14 0.16 22.05
CA SER A 98 21.22 1.06 21.67
C SER A 98 21.63 1.95 22.85
N PRO A 99 22.95 2.19 23.06
CA PRO A 99 23.42 3.16 24.06
C PRO A 99 22.93 4.59 23.79
N GLU A 100 22.84 4.98 22.52
CA GLU A 100 22.35 6.29 22.09
C GLU A 100 21.08 6.17 21.23
N SER A 101 20.24 7.20 21.31
CA SER A 101 19.07 7.36 20.44
C SER A 101 19.47 8.04 19.13
N GLY A 102 18.90 7.58 18.01
CA GLY A 102 19.16 8.10 16.67
C GLY A 102 20.29 7.38 15.94
N LEU A 103 20.60 7.87 14.74
CA LEU A 103 21.53 7.24 13.80
C LEU A 103 22.70 8.16 13.43
N ASP A 104 23.73 7.59 12.80
CA ASP A 104 24.87 8.33 12.29
C ASP A 104 24.47 9.36 11.21
N CYS A 105 24.94 10.61 11.37
CA CYS A 105 24.82 11.69 10.39
C CYS A 105 23.37 11.99 9.97
N ASP A 106 22.47 11.99 10.95
CA ASP A 106 21.04 12.27 10.83
C ASP A 106 20.68 13.59 11.55
N PRO A 107 20.05 14.58 10.88
CA PRO A 107 19.57 14.58 9.49
C PRO A 107 20.64 14.91 8.43
N ASP A 108 21.81 15.38 8.83
CA ASP A 108 22.85 15.81 7.89
C ASP A 108 24.28 15.46 8.37
N LEU A 109 25.27 15.65 7.50
CA LEU A 109 26.68 15.31 7.73
C LEU A 109 27.33 16.08 8.90
N THR A 110 26.71 17.14 9.42
CA THR A 110 27.19 17.87 10.59
C THR A 110 26.70 17.25 11.90
N ALA A 111 25.68 16.39 11.85
CA ALA A 111 25.19 15.66 13.01
C ALA A 111 26.25 14.65 13.50
N PRO A 112 26.32 14.42 14.83
CA PRO A 112 27.29 13.49 15.39
C PRO A 112 26.99 12.05 14.96
N ARG A 113 28.03 11.22 15.01
CA ARG A 113 27.86 9.76 15.01
C ARG A 113 27.29 9.31 16.35
N ARG A 114 26.48 8.25 16.32
CA ARG A 114 25.82 7.61 17.45
C ARG A 114 26.44 6.25 17.68
N ASP A 115 26.74 5.92 18.93
CA ASP A 115 27.13 4.58 19.32
C ASP A 115 25.92 3.66 19.28
N THR A 116 25.75 2.97 18.15
CA THR A 116 24.65 2.03 17.92
C THR A 116 25.17 0.63 17.54
N PRO A 117 24.50 -0.45 17.99
CA PRO A 117 24.97 -1.81 17.80
C PRO A 117 25.09 -2.27 16.35
N LEU A 118 24.22 -1.79 15.46
CA LEU A 118 24.24 -2.15 14.03
C LEU A 118 24.98 -1.12 13.16
N GLN A 119 25.46 -0.03 13.76
CA GLN A 119 26.19 1.05 13.10
C GLN A 119 25.42 1.60 11.90
N MET A 120 24.11 1.79 12.05
CA MET A 120 23.29 2.34 10.99
C MET A 120 23.57 3.83 10.81
N GLY A 121 23.72 4.24 9.54
CA GLY A 121 24.04 5.62 9.20
C GLY A 121 23.59 6.02 7.81
N PHE A 122 23.11 7.26 7.72
CA PHE A 122 22.77 7.91 6.45
C PHE A 122 24.05 8.25 5.67
N TRP A 123 23.88 8.75 4.44
CA TRP A 123 24.99 9.11 3.56
C TRP A 123 25.95 7.93 3.30
N GLY A 124 25.45 6.69 3.28
CA GLY A 124 26.28 5.50 3.12
C GLY A 124 27.36 5.35 4.19
N GLY A 125 27.03 5.67 5.45
CA GLY A 125 27.98 5.66 6.57
C GLY A 125 28.75 6.97 6.71
N CYS A 126 28.03 8.11 6.68
CA CYS A 126 28.60 9.45 6.81
C CYS A 126 29.60 9.83 5.70
N ASN A 127 29.40 9.37 4.46
CA ASN A 127 30.23 9.73 3.32
C ASN A 127 29.66 10.97 2.59
N PRO A 128 30.39 12.11 2.56
CA PRO A 128 29.91 13.32 1.89
C PRO A 128 29.72 13.18 0.37
N GLY A 129 30.28 12.14 -0.26
CA GLY A 129 30.07 11.83 -1.67
C GLY A 129 28.86 10.93 -1.96
N SER A 130 28.11 10.53 -0.93
CA SER A 130 26.91 9.70 -1.07
C SER A 130 25.64 10.54 -1.10
N VAL A 131 24.53 9.96 -1.54
CA VAL A 131 23.20 10.58 -1.38
C VAL A 131 22.73 10.45 0.07
N GLN A 132 22.10 11.51 0.61
CA GLN A 132 21.62 11.55 2.00
C GLN A 132 20.82 10.30 2.40
N ARG A 133 19.82 9.96 1.58
CA ARG A 133 18.85 8.88 1.85
C ARG A 133 19.43 7.47 1.89
N LEU A 134 20.70 7.28 1.52
CA LEU A 134 21.34 5.96 1.56
C LEU A 134 21.63 5.57 3.01
N LEU A 135 20.67 4.87 3.61
CA LEU A 135 20.79 4.32 4.95
C LEU A 135 21.49 2.97 4.88
N THR A 136 22.57 2.77 5.63
CA THR A 136 23.36 1.53 5.58
C THR A 136 23.42 0.87 6.94
N VAL A 137 23.82 -0.40 6.97
CA VAL A 137 23.96 -1.21 8.19
C VAL A 137 25.25 -2.02 8.13
N SER A 138 25.89 -2.24 9.28
CA SER A 138 27.04 -3.15 9.38
C SER A 138 26.62 -4.59 9.11
N GLN A 139 27.11 -5.16 8.00
CA GLN A 139 26.78 -6.54 7.62
C GLN A 139 27.23 -7.58 8.66
N ALA A 140 28.38 -7.35 9.29
CA ALA A 140 28.91 -8.24 10.31
C ALA A 140 28.03 -8.24 11.56
N ALA A 141 27.64 -7.05 12.04
CA ALA A 141 26.74 -6.92 13.19
C ALA A 141 25.36 -7.51 12.87
N ALA A 142 24.77 -7.15 11.72
CA ALA A 142 23.48 -7.69 11.30
C ALA A 142 23.47 -9.23 11.23
N THR A 143 24.52 -9.82 10.68
CA THR A 143 24.66 -11.29 10.63
C THR A 143 24.76 -11.89 12.04
N GLN A 144 25.62 -11.31 12.90
CA GLN A 144 25.80 -11.76 14.27
C GLN A 144 24.48 -11.78 15.06
N TYR A 145 23.67 -10.73 14.96
CA TYR A 145 22.38 -10.67 15.66
C TYR A 145 21.33 -11.57 15.01
N ALA A 146 21.32 -11.70 13.68
CA ALA A 146 20.42 -12.63 13.01
C ALA A 146 20.70 -14.10 13.34
N ASP A 147 21.95 -14.45 13.65
CA ASP A 147 22.35 -15.81 14.07
C ASP A 147 21.81 -16.19 15.46
N LEU A 148 21.29 -15.23 16.24
CA LEU A 148 20.60 -15.52 17.50
C LEU A 148 19.25 -16.22 17.28
N VAL A 149 18.66 -16.13 16.08
CA VAL A 149 17.35 -16.71 15.79
C VAL A 149 17.49 -18.21 15.45
N PRO A 150 17.04 -19.12 16.32
CA PRO A 150 17.28 -20.55 16.15
C PRO A 150 16.60 -21.12 14.90
N GLY A 151 17.26 -22.06 14.21
CA GLY A 151 16.71 -22.75 13.03
C GLY A 151 16.69 -21.91 11.74
N THR A 152 17.11 -20.64 11.79
CA THR A 152 17.32 -19.82 10.60
C THR A 152 18.72 -20.04 10.02
N THR A 153 18.85 -19.85 8.71
CA THR A 153 20.11 -19.95 7.95
C THR A 153 20.14 -18.82 6.92
N SER A 154 21.31 -18.53 6.35
CA SER A 154 21.39 -17.56 5.24
C SER A 154 20.55 -17.94 4.01
N ALA A 155 20.26 -19.24 3.82
CA ALA A 155 19.47 -19.72 2.68
C ALA A 155 17.97 -19.40 2.84
N ASN A 156 17.42 -19.60 4.04
CA ASN A 156 15.98 -19.44 4.32
C ASN A 156 15.64 -18.14 5.08
N ARG A 157 16.58 -17.21 5.26
CA ARG A 157 16.31 -15.91 5.89
C ARG A 157 16.54 -14.72 4.98
N GLN A 158 15.95 -13.58 5.35
CA GLN A 158 16.23 -12.23 4.84
C GLN A 158 16.30 -11.29 6.04
N ILE A 159 17.25 -10.36 6.05
CA ILE A 159 17.41 -9.37 7.11
C ILE A 159 16.81 -8.03 6.67
N LEU A 160 16.08 -7.40 7.58
CA LEU A 160 15.61 -6.02 7.54
C LEU A 160 16.11 -5.27 8.79
N ALA A 161 16.87 -4.19 8.61
CA ALA A 161 17.25 -3.31 9.72
C ALA A 161 16.43 -2.02 9.69
N ILE A 162 15.79 -1.68 10.80
CA ILE A 162 14.99 -0.46 10.95
C ILE A 162 15.74 0.49 11.87
N GLY A 163 16.05 1.70 11.41
CA GLY A 163 16.75 2.71 12.20
C GLY A 163 15.82 3.74 12.82
N ASN A 164 16.07 4.15 14.07
CA ASN A 164 15.29 5.16 14.79
C ASN A 164 15.49 6.57 14.19
N SER A 165 14.77 6.89 13.13
CA SER A 165 14.84 8.19 12.44
C SER A 165 13.54 8.51 11.72
N ASP A 166 13.19 9.79 11.68
CA ASP A 166 12.10 10.35 10.87
C ASP A 166 12.59 10.86 9.49
N THR A 167 13.91 10.85 9.25
CA THR A 167 14.52 11.21 7.97
C THR A 167 14.25 10.12 6.94
N TYR A 168 13.80 10.50 5.75
CA TYR A 168 13.55 9.58 4.65
C TYR A 168 14.84 8.89 4.19
N GLY A 169 14.87 7.56 4.30
CA GLY A 169 15.93 6.75 3.71
C GLY A 169 15.82 5.26 3.99
N GLY A 170 16.58 4.53 3.18
CA GLY A 170 16.63 3.08 3.10
C GLY A 170 17.68 2.65 2.08
N ALA A 171 17.93 1.35 2.03
CA ALA A 171 18.79 0.74 1.03
C ALA A 171 18.53 -0.76 0.95
N GLY A 172 18.71 -1.29 -0.26
CA GLY A 172 18.58 -2.70 -0.56
C GLY A 172 19.87 -3.23 -1.17
N GLY A 173 20.18 -4.49 -0.88
CA GLY A 173 21.44 -5.13 -1.27
C GLY A 173 21.46 -6.57 -0.79
N ALA A 174 22.44 -6.97 0.02
CA ALA A 174 22.32 -8.25 0.72
C ALA A 174 21.21 -8.19 1.79
N TYR A 175 21.04 -7.02 2.43
CA TYR A 175 20.07 -6.75 3.47
C TYR A 175 19.26 -5.51 3.12
N ALA A 176 18.01 -5.47 3.58
CA ALA A 176 17.17 -4.30 3.45
C ALA A 176 17.35 -3.41 4.68
N THR A 177 17.30 -2.09 4.49
CA THR A 177 17.25 -1.12 5.58
C THR A 177 16.14 -0.11 5.33
N ALA A 178 15.55 0.40 6.41
CA ALA A 178 14.61 1.51 6.34
C ALA A 178 14.75 2.38 7.60
N SER A 179 14.51 3.68 7.45
CA SER A 179 14.13 4.54 8.58
C SER A 179 12.82 4.02 9.18
N GLY A 180 12.62 4.15 10.49
CA GLY A 180 11.41 3.65 11.16
C GLY A 180 10.27 4.66 11.25
N GLY A 181 10.57 5.96 11.29
CA GLY A 181 9.60 7.00 11.64
C GLY A 181 9.12 7.89 10.49
N ASN A 182 9.75 7.84 9.31
CA ASN A 182 9.32 8.65 8.18
C ASN A 182 7.92 8.21 7.67
N ALA A 183 7.14 9.15 7.12
CA ALA A 183 5.82 8.87 6.56
C ALA A 183 5.85 7.75 5.50
N LEU A 184 6.90 7.73 4.68
CA LEU A 184 7.13 6.74 3.61
C LEU A 184 7.81 5.45 4.08
N SER A 185 8.33 5.39 5.31
CA SER A 185 9.20 4.30 5.79
C SER A 185 8.65 2.90 5.57
N ALA A 186 7.36 2.71 5.86
CA ALA A 186 6.71 1.42 5.70
C ALA A 186 6.61 0.98 4.23
N LEU A 187 6.61 1.93 3.28
CA LEU A 187 6.66 1.65 1.84
C LEU A 187 8.09 1.48 1.31
N ILE A 188 9.10 1.99 2.02
CA ILE A 188 10.51 1.71 1.74
C ILE A 188 10.79 0.22 1.95
N THR A 189 10.30 -0.38 3.03
CA THR A 189 10.52 -1.81 3.33
C THR A 189 10.27 -2.76 2.16
N PRO A 190 9.09 -2.79 1.53
CA PRO A 190 8.84 -3.68 0.39
C PRO A 190 9.72 -3.34 -0.82
N HIS A 191 10.00 -2.06 -1.10
CA HIS A 191 10.95 -1.66 -2.16
C HIS A 191 12.36 -2.23 -1.92
N GLU A 192 12.90 -2.08 -0.71
CA GLU A 192 14.25 -2.56 -0.38
C GLU A 192 14.33 -4.09 -0.25
N LEU A 193 13.22 -4.74 0.11
CA LEU A 193 13.08 -6.20 -0.02
C LEU A 193 13.00 -6.62 -1.49
N GLY A 194 12.44 -5.79 -2.38
CA GLY A 194 12.50 -5.98 -3.83
C GLY A 194 13.93 -6.17 -4.33
N HIS A 195 14.87 -5.34 -3.84
CA HIS A 195 16.30 -5.54 -4.09
C HIS A 195 16.85 -6.77 -3.36
N SER A 196 16.65 -6.84 -2.04
CA SER A 196 17.40 -7.76 -1.19
C SER A 196 16.96 -9.21 -1.30
N LEU A 197 15.66 -9.43 -1.46
CA LEU A 197 15.05 -10.74 -1.68
C LEU A 197 14.85 -11.01 -3.18
N GLY A 198 14.29 -10.04 -3.91
CA GLY A 198 13.94 -10.17 -5.33
C GLY A 198 15.14 -10.18 -6.27
N GLY A 199 16.20 -9.47 -5.92
CA GLY A 199 17.28 -9.11 -6.85
C GLY A 199 16.81 -8.14 -7.94
N LEU A 200 15.75 -7.38 -7.67
CA LEU A 200 15.23 -6.35 -8.56
C LEU A 200 16.21 -5.16 -8.60
N GLN A 201 16.11 -4.35 -9.64
CA GLN A 201 16.87 -3.12 -9.85
C GLN A 201 15.92 -1.93 -9.87
N ASP A 202 16.44 -0.73 -9.62
CA ASP A 202 15.63 0.47 -9.66
C ASP A 202 15.10 0.78 -11.06
N GLU A 203 13.81 1.10 -11.14
CA GLU A 203 13.11 1.49 -12.37
C GLU A 203 13.00 3.02 -12.52
N TYR A 204 13.48 3.77 -11.54
CA TYR A 204 13.59 5.22 -11.66
C TYR A 204 14.81 5.64 -12.50
N ASP A 205 14.71 6.85 -13.05
CA ASP A 205 15.48 7.37 -14.20
C ASP A 205 16.46 8.48 -13.79
N TYR A 206 16.79 8.54 -12.51
CA TYR A 206 17.72 9.48 -11.90
C TYR A 206 18.51 8.84 -10.78
N TYR A 207 19.67 9.38 -10.45
CA TYR A 207 20.40 9.00 -9.24
C TYR A 207 20.14 10.01 -8.10
N ALA A 208 20.19 11.31 -8.42
CA ALA A 208 19.90 12.40 -7.50
C ALA A 208 18.59 13.10 -7.88
N ARG A 209 17.85 13.61 -6.89
CA ARG A 209 16.60 14.34 -7.15
C ARG A 209 16.89 15.58 -7.98
N GLY A 210 16.07 15.84 -8.99
CA GLY A 210 16.20 17.00 -9.88
C GLY A 210 17.13 16.80 -11.08
N ASP A 211 17.88 15.70 -11.15
CA ASP A 211 18.85 15.44 -12.22
C ASP A 211 18.44 14.23 -13.08
N ARG A 212 18.11 14.49 -14.35
CA ARG A 212 17.85 13.41 -15.32
C ARG A 212 19.08 12.55 -15.50
N GLY A 213 18.89 11.23 -15.40
CA GLY A 213 19.92 10.25 -15.72
C GLY A 213 20.43 10.38 -17.15
N ALA A 214 21.74 10.24 -17.35
CA ALA A 214 22.32 10.13 -18.69
C ALA A 214 21.75 8.92 -19.45
N PRO A 215 21.73 8.93 -20.79
CA PRO A 215 21.28 7.79 -21.58
C PRO A 215 22.08 6.52 -21.26
N TYR A 216 21.39 5.39 -21.17
CA TYR A 216 22.03 4.08 -20.99
C TYR A 216 22.82 3.69 -22.24
N GLN A 217 24.09 3.31 -22.06
CA GLN A 217 25.01 2.92 -23.15
C GLN A 217 25.56 1.49 -22.98
N GLY A 218 25.05 0.75 -22.00
CA GLY A 218 25.47 -0.61 -21.72
C GLY A 218 24.87 -1.66 -22.68
N PRO A 219 25.27 -2.93 -22.54
CA PRO A 219 24.64 -4.05 -23.25
C PRO A 219 23.23 -4.34 -22.69
N GLU A 220 22.55 -5.34 -23.24
CA GLU A 220 21.27 -5.82 -22.67
C GLU A 220 21.40 -6.08 -21.16
N PRO A 221 20.61 -5.41 -20.30
CA PRO A 221 20.71 -5.58 -18.86
C PRO A 221 20.52 -7.04 -18.41
N SER A 222 21.22 -7.46 -17.35
CA SER A 222 20.96 -8.75 -16.69
C SER A 222 19.68 -8.75 -15.85
N SER A 223 19.20 -7.56 -15.49
CA SER A 223 17.93 -7.33 -14.79
C SER A 223 16.76 -7.96 -15.56
N ILE A 224 15.83 -8.59 -14.85
CA ILE A 224 14.68 -9.27 -15.47
C ILE A 224 13.62 -8.30 -16.01
N HIS A 225 13.60 -7.08 -15.49
CA HIS A 225 12.60 -6.04 -15.69
C HIS A 225 13.21 -4.75 -16.27
N HIS A 226 14.37 -4.89 -16.92
CA HIS A 226 14.94 -3.87 -17.79
C HIS A 226 15.42 -4.49 -19.10
N SER A 227 15.24 -3.81 -20.24
CA SER A 227 15.63 -4.35 -21.54
C SER A 227 15.89 -3.27 -22.59
N LEU A 228 16.68 -3.60 -23.62
CA LEU A 228 16.85 -2.84 -24.85
C LEU A 228 15.99 -3.39 -26.00
N LEU A 229 15.40 -4.57 -25.82
CA LEU A 229 14.60 -5.26 -26.83
C LEU A 229 13.31 -4.50 -27.12
N THR A 230 12.81 -4.60 -28.35
CA THR A 230 11.42 -4.23 -28.66
C THR A 230 10.46 -5.31 -28.14
N GLU A 231 9.19 -4.95 -27.94
CA GLU A 231 8.15 -5.92 -27.57
C GLU A 231 8.08 -7.09 -28.58
N GLN A 232 8.20 -6.79 -29.88
CA GLN A 232 8.27 -7.81 -30.93
C GLN A 232 9.48 -8.74 -30.76
N GLN A 233 10.64 -8.18 -30.40
CA GLN A 233 11.85 -8.98 -30.14
C GLN A 233 11.70 -9.84 -28.88
N MET A 234 11.09 -9.31 -27.81
CA MET A 234 10.80 -10.09 -26.59
C MET A 234 9.89 -11.28 -26.90
N LEU A 235 8.82 -11.06 -27.67
CA LEU A 235 7.91 -12.13 -28.11
C LEU A 235 8.63 -13.16 -28.99
N ALA A 236 9.36 -12.71 -30.02
CA ALA A 236 10.04 -13.59 -30.95
C ALA A 236 11.17 -14.40 -30.30
N GLN A 237 11.87 -13.83 -29.31
CA GLN A 237 12.96 -14.49 -28.61
C GLN A 237 12.52 -15.19 -27.31
N GLN A 238 11.27 -15.01 -26.88
CA GLN A 238 10.74 -15.47 -25.59
C GLN A 238 11.64 -15.06 -24.41
N LYS A 239 12.02 -13.78 -24.36
CA LYS A 239 12.90 -13.21 -23.33
C LYS A 239 12.21 -12.15 -22.49
N LYS A 240 12.77 -11.90 -21.30
CA LYS A 240 12.32 -10.86 -20.36
C LYS A 240 10.86 -11.11 -19.98
N TRP A 241 10.00 -10.10 -20.03
CA TRP A 241 8.61 -10.17 -19.62
C TRP A 241 7.64 -10.45 -20.78
N PHE A 242 8.08 -11.15 -21.82
CA PHE A 242 7.24 -11.43 -23.00
C PHE A 242 5.87 -12.07 -22.65
N ARG A 243 5.79 -12.85 -21.56
CA ARG A 243 4.55 -13.49 -21.07
C ARG A 243 3.54 -12.49 -20.48
N TRP A 244 3.98 -11.30 -20.12
CA TRP A 244 3.16 -10.27 -19.49
C TRP A 244 2.75 -9.15 -20.44
N LEU A 245 3.33 -9.05 -21.64
CA LEU A 245 3.01 -7.98 -22.59
C LEU A 245 1.50 -7.90 -22.87
N GLY A 246 0.94 -6.70 -22.69
CA GLY A 246 -0.48 -6.39 -22.88
C GLY A 246 -1.35 -6.59 -21.63
N GLU A 247 -0.82 -7.16 -20.55
CA GLU A 247 -1.56 -7.37 -19.30
C GLU A 247 -1.87 -6.04 -18.60
N PRO A 248 -3.07 -5.81 -18.06
CA PRO A 248 -3.33 -4.68 -17.17
C PRO A 248 -2.37 -4.70 -15.97
N SER A 249 -1.71 -3.58 -15.69
CA SER A 249 -0.83 -3.48 -14.54
C SER A 249 -1.60 -3.09 -13.29
N GLU A 250 -1.37 -3.77 -12.16
CA GLU A 250 -1.96 -3.40 -10.87
C GLU A 250 -1.45 -2.05 -10.37
N SER A 251 -0.25 -1.68 -10.78
CA SER A 251 0.34 -0.36 -10.57
C SER A 251 -0.18 0.69 -11.55
N GLY A 252 -1.02 0.30 -12.52
CA GLY A 252 -1.66 1.21 -13.48
C GLY A 252 -1.17 1.04 -14.92
N GLY A 253 -2.09 1.20 -15.88
CA GLY A 253 -1.81 1.03 -17.29
C GLY A 253 -1.70 -0.44 -17.71
N THR A 254 -0.82 -0.75 -18.66
CA THR A 254 -0.60 -2.11 -19.18
C THR A 254 0.88 -2.44 -19.18
N ILE A 255 1.25 -3.70 -19.02
CA ILE A 255 2.62 -4.14 -19.21
C ILE A 255 2.99 -4.02 -20.68
N GLY A 256 4.11 -3.35 -20.93
CA GLY A 256 4.61 -3.02 -22.26
C GLY A 256 6.08 -2.67 -22.18
N ARG A 257 6.48 -1.59 -22.84
CA ARG A 257 7.87 -1.11 -22.83
C ARG A 257 7.95 0.40 -22.61
N TYR A 258 8.29 0.81 -21.39
CA TYR A 258 8.34 2.21 -20.95
C TYR A 258 9.79 2.68 -20.80
N GLU A 259 10.17 3.77 -21.45
CA GLU A 259 11.57 4.24 -21.46
C GLU A 259 11.98 4.81 -20.10
N GLY A 260 13.24 4.59 -19.72
CA GLY A 260 13.84 5.00 -18.45
C GLY A 260 13.85 3.89 -17.40
N GLY A 261 14.92 3.86 -16.61
CA GLY A 261 15.18 2.89 -15.56
C GLY A 261 16.69 2.73 -15.32
N MET A 262 17.10 1.99 -14.28
CA MET A 262 18.52 1.85 -13.89
C MET A 262 19.26 3.21 -13.77
N TYR A 263 18.58 4.22 -13.23
CA TYR A 263 19.07 5.60 -13.10
C TYR A 263 19.35 6.31 -14.43
N ALA A 264 18.98 5.72 -15.57
CA ALA A 264 19.15 6.29 -16.90
C ALA A 264 17.82 6.89 -17.40
N GLY A 265 17.90 8.11 -17.93
CA GLY A 265 16.74 8.84 -18.42
C GLY A 265 16.24 8.43 -19.80
N SER A 266 17.01 7.61 -20.53
CA SER A 266 16.67 7.08 -21.86
C SER A 266 17.56 5.90 -22.24
N GLY A 267 17.21 5.19 -23.32
CA GLY A 267 18.04 4.12 -23.87
C GLY A 267 17.96 2.78 -23.13
N VAL A 268 17.08 2.64 -22.14
CA VAL A 268 16.70 1.38 -21.47
C VAL A 268 15.22 1.44 -21.14
N TRP A 269 14.54 0.31 -21.09
CA TRP A 269 13.10 0.25 -20.85
C TRP A 269 12.73 -0.70 -19.72
N ARG A 270 11.68 -0.34 -18.98
CA ARG A 270 11.04 -1.10 -17.90
C ARG A 270 9.65 -1.61 -18.35
N PRO A 271 9.01 -2.55 -17.62
CA PRO A 271 7.78 -3.20 -18.09
C PRO A 271 6.51 -2.36 -17.91
N SER A 272 6.50 -1.39 -17.00
CA SER A 272 5.28 -0.73 -16.54
C SER A 272 5.44 0.81 -16.46
N ALA A 273 4.33 1.53 -16.53
CA ALA A 273 4.35 2.98 -16.33
C ALA A 273 4.75 3.33 -14.88
N HIS A 274 4.19 2.56 -13.94
CA HIS A 274 4.38 2.66 -12.51
C HIS A 274 4.74 1.28 -11.92
N SER A 275 5.54 1.30 -10.87
CA SER A 275 5.95 0.12 -10.11
C SER A 275 6.49 0.59 -8.78
N MET A 276 6.41 -0.24 -7.75
CA MET A 276 7.09 -0.02 -6.47
C MET A 276 8.60 0.20 -6.66
N MET A 277 9.21 -0.42 -7.67
CA MET A 277 10.63 -0.23 -8.00
C MET A 277 10.92 1.12 -8.69
N LYS A 278 9.89 1.90 -9.02
CA LYS A 278 10.00 3.26 -9.60
C LYS A 278 9.55 4.34 -8.64
N THR A 279 8.40 4.16 -8.00
CA THR A 279 7.75 5.19 -7.17
C THR A 279 7.05 4.51 -6.01
N LEU A 280 7.47 4.84 -4.80
CA LEU A 280 6.83 4.36 -3.58
C LEU A 280 5.34 4.73 -3.58
N GLY A 281 4.52 3.83 -3.04
CA GLY A 281 3.07 3.96 -2.96
C GLY A 281 2.33 3.09 -3.97
N TYR A 282 2.88 2.86 -5.16
CA TYR A 282 2.32 1.87 -6.10
C TYR A 282 2.74 0.44 -5.73
N TYR A 283 1.93 -0.54 -6.14
CA TYR A 283 2.30 -1.96 -6.05
C TYR A 283 3.48 -2.32 -6.95
N PHE A 284 4.07 -3.50 -6.73
CA PHE A 284 4.93 -4.11 -7.74
C PHE A 284 4.14 -4.32 -9.03
N ASP A 285 4.74 -4.00 -10.17
CA ASP A 285 4.17 -4.52 -11.43
C ASP A 285 4.29 -6.04 -11.49
N GLN A 286 3.58 -6.66 -12.43
CA GLN A 286 3.47 -8.11 -12.52
C GLN A 286 4.81 -8.82 -12.73
N VAL A 287 5.78 -8.19 -13.40
CA VAL A 287 7.11 -8.78 -13.64
C VAL A 287 7.88 -8.82 -12.34
N SER A 288 7.83 -7.73 -11.58
CA SER A 288 8.42 -7.64 -10.25
C SER A 288 7.72 -8.57 -9.26
N ARG A 289 6.38 -8.66 -9.30
CA ARG A 289 5.59 -9.55 -8.44
C ARG A 289 5.91 -11.02 -8.70
N GLU A 290 5.93 -11.47 -9.96
CA GLU A 290 6.31 -12.84 -10.31
C GLU A 290 7.66 -13.23 -9.70
N ARG A 291 8.64 -12.32 -9.79
CA ARG A 291 9.95 -12.53 -9.20
C ARG A 291 9.92 -12.60 -7.69
N MET A 292 9.17 -11.71 -7.04
CA MET A 292 9.04 -11.73 -5.59
C MET A 292 8.37 -13.03 -5.12
N THR A 293 7.30 -13.47 -5.78
CA THR A 293 6.63 -14.75 -5.50
C THR A 293 7.61 -15.91 -5.64
N GLN A 294 8.36 -15.97 -6.74
CA GLN A 294 9.39 -16.99 -6.94
C GLN A 294 10.40 -17.02 -5.76
N ARG A 295 10.84 -15.86 -5.28
CA ARG A 295 11.87 -15.75 -4.24
C ARG A 295 11.34 -16.08 -2.84
N ILE A 296 10.10 -15.74 -2.54
CA ILE A 296 9.42 -16.12 -1.29
C ILE A 296 9.22 -17.63 -1.26
N SER A 297 8.59 -18.20 -2.31
CA SER A 297 8.28 -19.63 -2.34
C SER A 297 9.53 -20.51 -2.35
N ALA A 298 10.64 -20.07 -2.97
CA ALA A 298 11.90 -20.80 -2.96
C ALA A 298 12.59 -20.87 -1.58
N LYS A 299 12.16 -20.06 -0.61
CA LYS A 299 12.69 -20.05 0.77
C LYS A 299 11.82 -20.86 1.75
N ALA A 300 10.73 -21.46 1.28
CA ALA A 300 9.84 -22.31 2.06
C ALA A 300 9.72 -23.71 1.43
N ASN A 301 9.36 -24.71 2.23
CA ASN A 301 9.16 -26.07 1.73
C ASN A 301 7.66 -26.32 1.49
N LEU A 302 7.25 -26.70 0.28
CA LEU A 302 5.83 -27.01 0.05
C LEU A 302 5.35 -28.25 0.82
N PHE A 303 6.24 -29.22 1.10
CA PHE A 303 5.93 -30.36 1.97
C PHE A 303 6.26 -30.02 3.43
N GLN A 304 5.26 -30.00 4.30
CA GLN A 304 5.46 -29.76 5.72
C GLN A 304 5.75 -31.05 6.49
N ASP A 305 4.90 -32.04 6.27
CA ASP A 305 5.06 -33.40 6.80
C ASP A 305 4.40 -34.40 5.85
N SER A 306 4.67 -35.68 6.05
CA SER A 306 3.99 -36.75 5.32
C SER A 306 4.18 -38.10 5.98
N THR A 307 3.45 -39.11 5.48
CA THR A 307 3.87 -40.50 5.67
C THR A 307 5.36 -40.66 5.33
N PRO A 308 6.18 -41.32 6.17
CA PRO A 308 7.60 -41.50 5.91
C PRO A 308 7.85 -42.09 4.51
N VAL A 309 8.83 -41.55 3.79
CA VAL A 309 9.20 -42.05 2.46
C VAL A 309 9.80 -43.46 2.57
N GLY A 310 9.44 -44.34 1.65
CA GLY A 310 9.88 -45.74 1.66
C GLY A 310 8.78 -46.70 1.23
N ASP A 311 8.89 -47.95 1.69
CA ASP A 311 7.88 -48.98 1.47
C ASP A 311 6.64 -48.69 2.34
N VAL A 312 5.45 -48.69 1.73
CA VAL A 312 4.14 -48.57 2.38
C VAL A 312 3.28 -49.79 2.03
N ALA A 313 2.40 -50.20 2.94
CA ALA A 313 1.53 -51.36 2.70
C ALA A 313 0.34 -51.00 1.78
N ALA A 314 -0.18 -51.98 1.05
CA ALA A 314 -1.28 -51.75 0.10
C ALA A 314 -2.64 -51.45 0.77
N ASP A 315 -2.75 -51.63 2.09
CA ASP A 315 -3.91 -51.32 2.92
C ASP A 315 -3.68 -50.10 3.83
N GLN A 316 -2.60 -49.34 3.60
CA GLN A 316 -2.26 -48.15 4.38
C GLN A 316 -2.91 -46.88 3.80
N VAL A 317 -3.25 -45.92 4.68
CA VAL A 317 -3.53 -44.53 4.26
C VAL A 317 -2.22 -43.75 4.17
N VAL A 318 -1.90 -43.26 2.98
CA VAL A 318 -0.76 -42.37 2.75
C VAL A 318 -1.23 -40.93 2.76
N TRP A 319 -0.56 -40.06 3.51
CA TRP A 319 -0.96 -38.66 3.72
C TRP A 319 0.22 -37.70 3.60
N LEU A 320 -0.08 -36.42 3.36
CA LEU A 320 0.86 -35.31 3.34
C LEU A 320 0.24 -34.04 3.97
N GLN A 321 1.10 -33.12 4.39
CA GLN A 321 0.77 -31.76 4.81
C GLN A 321 1.47 -30.76 3.89
N THR A 322 0.80 -29.65 3.61
CA THR A 322 1.24 -28.64 2.65
C THR A 322 1.51 -27.29 3.33
N LEU A 323 2.02 -26.31 2.60
CA LEU A 323 1.87 -24.91 3.00
C LEU A 323 0.46 -24.41 2.68
N HIS A 324 0.12 -23.25 3.26
CA HIS A 324 -1.23 -22.67 3.22
C HIS A 324 -1.16 -21.18 2.84
N PRO A 325 -1.07 -20.82 1.55
CA PRO A 325 -1.26 -19.44 1.11
C PRO A 325 -2.60 -18.90 1.62
N VAL A 326 -2.69 -17.60 1.91
CA VAL A 326 -3.89 -17.01 2.53
C VAL A 326 -5.02 -16.76 1.53
N ASP A 327 -4.75 -16.80 0.23
CA ASP A 327 -5.71 -16.44 -0.84
C ASP A 327 -6.07 -17.60 -1.76
N HIS A 328 -5.40 -18.75 -1.64
CA HIS A 328 -5.66 -19.93 -2.45
C HIS A 328 -5.11 -21.22 -1.82
N GLU A 329 -5.73 -22.35 -2.15
CA GLU A 329 -5.18 -23.67 -1.83
C GLU A 329 -4.10 -24.11 -2.82
N LEU A 330 -3.14 -24.91 -2.34
CA LEU A 330 -2.22 -25.61 -3.23
C LEU A 330 -2.90 -26.81 -3.90
N ASP A 331 -2.54 -27.05 -5.16
CA ASP A 331 -2.99 -28.19 -5.95
C ASP A 331 -2.16 -29.44 -5.62
N VAL A 332 -2.83 -30.50 -5.19
CA VAL A 332 -2.27 -31.80 -4.85
C VAL A 332 -2.88 -32.87 -5.75
N THR A 333 -2.01 -33.50 -6.53
CA THR A 333 -2.38 -34.61 -7.41
C THR A 333 -1.62 -35.88 -7.04
N TRP A 334 -2.31 -37.01 -7.11
CA TRP A 334 -1.74 -38.33 -6.82
C TRP A 334 -1.72 -39.20 -8.06
N ALA A 335 -0.70 -40.04 -8.19
CA ALA A 335 -0.59 -41.02 -9.28
C ALA A 335 -0.01 -42.35 -8.79
N VAL A 336 -0.50 -43.46 -9.33
CA VAL A 336 0.10 -44.79 -9.17
C VAL A 336 0.68 -45.24 -10.50
N ASP A 337 1.97 -45.57 -10.52
CA ASP A 337 2.73 -45.95 -11.72
C ASP A 337 2.54 -44.96 -12.89
N GLY A 338 2.47 -43.67 -12.55
CA GLY A 338 2.25 -42.58 -13.51
C GLY A 338 0.80 -42.38 -13.97
N THR A 339 -0.14 -43.19 -13.49
CA THR A 339 -1.58 -43.02 -13.76
C THR A 339 -2.23 -42.17 -12.67
N ALA A 340 -2.78 -41.02 -13.04
CA ALA A 340 -3.40 -40.09 -12.10
C ALA A 340 -4.65 -40.67 -11.41
N LEU A 341 -4.76 -40.46 -10.11
CA LEU A 341 -5.91 -40.80 -9.28
C LEU A 341 -6.89 -39.61 -9.24
N ARG A 342 -8.19 -39.90 -9.12
CA ARG A 342 -9.23 -38.87 -8.91
C ARG A 342 -9.42 -38.62 -7.43
N THR A 343 -8.60 -37.74 -6.86
CA THR A 343 -8.59 -37.44 -5.42
C THR A 343 -9.21 -36.09 -5.07
N ALA A 344 -9.56 -35.24 -6.05
CA ALA A 344 -10.15 -33.92 -5.83
C ALA A 344 -9.39 -33.07 -4.78
N ASN A 345 -8.09 -32.90 -4.98
CA ASN A 345 -7.18 -32.18 -4.07
C ASN A 345 -6.91 -32.83 -2.69
N ALA A 346 -7.33 -34.09 -2.46
CA ALA A 346 -7.13 -34.75 -1.16
C ALA A 346 -5.67 -34.78 -0.69
N ARG A 347 -5.49 -34.52 0.61
CA ARG A 347 -4.22 -34.60 1.32
C ARG A 347 -3.84 -36.03 1.73
N SER A 348 -4.71 -37.00 1.46
CA SER A 348 -4.46 -38.42 1.71
C SER A 348 -5.11 -39.35 0.67
N VAL A 349 -4.53 -40.53 0.51
CA VAL A 349 -5.05 -41.63 -0.31
C VAL A 349 -5.12 -42.90 0.53
N ASP A 350 -6.31 -43.50 0.60
CA ASP A 350 -6.48 -44.84 1.16
C ASP A 350 -6.17 -45.89 0.10
N LEU A 351 -5.01 -46.54 0.24
CA LEU A 351 -4.54 -47.52 -0.74
C LEU A 351 -5.42 -48.77 -0.80
N SER A 352 -6.17 -49.08 0.26
CA SER A 352 -7.07 -50.24 0.29
C SER A 352 -8.23 -50.13 -0.72
N THR A 353 -8.50 -48.90 -1.19
CA THR A 353 -9.54 -48.61 -2.18
C THR A 353 -9.06 -48.82 -3.63
N LEU A 354 -7.76 -49.08 -3.82
CA LEU A 354 -7.15 -49.22 -5.14
C LEU A 354 -7.04 -50.70 -5.54
N GLU A 355 -7.42 -51.02 -6.78
CA GLU A 355 -7.23 -52.35 -7.35
C GLU A 355 -5.79 -52.52 -7.88
N LEU A 356 -4.87 -52.89 -6.99
CA LEU A 356 -3.45 -53.08 -7.31
C LEU A 356 -3.12 -54.54 -7.66
N THR A 357 -2.24 -54.75 -8.65
CA THR A 357 -1.73 -56.10 -8.96
C THR A 357 -0.68 -56.55 -7.94
N PRO A 358 -0.47 -57.85 -7.71
CA PRO A 358 0.63 -58.30 -6.84
C PRO A 358 2.00 -57.82 -7.34
N GLY A 359 2.80 -57.26 -6.42
CA GLY A 359 4.09 -56.65 -6.71
C GLY A 359 4.31 -55.31 -5.99
N LYS A 360 5.27 -54.54 -6.50
CA LYS A 360 5.60 -53.19 -6.05
C LYS A 360 5.06 -52.17 -7.04
N HIS A 361 4.45 -51.10 -6.53
CA HIS A 361 3.93 -49.96 -7.28
C HIS A 361 4.53 -48.66 -6.78
N THR A 362 4.58 -47.62 -7.61
CA THR A 362 5.06 -46.30 -7.21
C THR A 362 3.88 -45.36 -7.02
N LEU A 363 3.64 -44.94 -5.77
CA LEU A 363 2.73 -43.83 -5.47
C LEU A 363 3.51 -42.52 -5.54
N THR A 364 2.97 -41.53 -6.24
CA THR A 364 3.58 -40.19 -6.34
C THR A 364 2.54 -39.13 -6.01
N ALA A 365 2.91 -38.18 -5.14
CA ALA A 365 2.18 -36.95 -4.91
C ALA A 365 2.93 -35.77 -5.54
N THR A 366 2.20 -34.91 -6.22
CA THR A 366 2.72 -33.65 -6.79
C THR A 366 1.94 -32.49 -6.19
N ILE A 367 2.65 -31.55 -5.57
CA ILE A 367 2.13 -30.26 -5.10
C ILE A 367 2.50 -29.21 -6.13
N VAL A 368 1.53 -28.38 -6.53
CA VAL A 368 1.72 -27.21 -7.39
C VAL A 368 1.05 -26.01 -6.75
N ASP A 369 1.74 -24.88 -6.76
CA ASP A 369 1.13 -23.59 -6.45
C ASP A 369 0.41 -23.06 -7.70
N PRO A 370 -0.94 -22.94 -7.68
CA PRO A 370 -1.73 -22.54 -8.84
C PRO A 370 -1.70 -21.02 -9.09
N THR A 371 -1.03 -20.21 -8.26
CA THR A 371 -1.06 -18.75 -8.35
C THR A 371 -0.90 -18.23 -9.79
N GLU A 372 -1.68 -17.21 -10.13
CA GLU A 372 -1.55 -16.50 -11.40
C GLU A 372 -0.37 -15.50 -11.38
N PHE A 373 0.23 -15.27 -10.21
CA PHE A 373 1.39 -14.38 -10.07
C PHE A 373 2.63 -14.90 -10.81
N ILE A 374 2.70 -16.21 -11.10
CA ILE A 374 3.81 -16.82 -11.84
C ILE A 374 3.31 -17.36 -13.18
N ARG A 375 3.72 -16.73 -14.28
CA ARG A 375 3.40 -17.17 -15.65
C ARG A 375 4.46 -18.07 -16.24
N ASP A 376 5.69 -18.04 -15.75
CA ASP A 376 6.74 -18.94 -16.21
C ASP A 376 6.60 -20.32 -15.53
N PRO A 377 6.17 -21.37 -16.27
CA PRO A 377 6.05 -22.71 -15.68
C PRO A 377 7.39 -23.26 -15.19
N ALA A 378 8.52 -22.76 -15.67
CA ALA A 378 9.85 -23.22 -15.23
C ALA A 378 10.20 -22.77 -13.81
N VAL A 379 9.50 -21.75 -13.27
CA VAL A 379 9.74 -21.23 -11.91
C VAL A 379 8.52 -21.36 -11.00
N ARG A 380 7.44 -21.98 -11.50
CA ARG A 380 6.25 -22.26 -10.71
C ARG A 380 6.60 -23.17 -9.53
N PRO A 381 6.27 -22.76 -8.29
CA PRO A 381 6.53 -23.57 -7.11
C PRO A 381 5.84 -24.93 -7.24
N SER A 382 6.63 -25.98 -7.17
CA SER A 382 6.14 -27.35 -7.21
C SER A 382 7.06 -28.27 -6.43
N ALA A 383 6.50 -29.36 -5.91
CA ALA A 383 7.25 -30.37 -5.20
C ALA A 383 6.67 -31.75 -5.49
N ILE A 384 7.53 -32.76 -5.58
CA ILE A 384 7.14 -34.15 -5.84
C ILE A 384 7.67 -35.04 -4.72
N ARG A 385 6.86 -36.00 -4.27
CA ARG A 385 7.24 -37.03 -3.32
C ARG A 385 6.70 -38.39 -3.75
N SER A 386 7.46 -39.44 -3.51
CA SER A 386 7.07 -40.80 -3.91
C SER A 386 7.27 -41.82 -2.78
N TRP A 387 6.42 -42.84 -2.80
CA TRP A 387 6.44 -44.02 -1.93
C TRP A 387 6.39 -45.28 -2.78
N THR A 388 6.91 -46.38 -2.26
CA THR A 388 6.81 -47.69 -2.89
C THR A 388 5.71 -48.47 -2.20
N ILE A 389 4.58 -48.69 -2.88
CA ILE A 389 3.55 -49.58 -2.37
C ILE A 389 4.05 -51.00 -2.56
N ASP A 390 4.15 -51.78 -1.49
CA ASP A 390 4.49 -53.20 -1.56
C ASP A 390 3.27 -54.02 -1.10
N THR A 391 2.63 -54.69 -2.07
CA THR A 391 1.42 -55.50 -1.83
C THR A 391 1.67 -56.76 -1.00
N SER A 392 2.93 -57.11 -0.73
CA SER A 392 3.28 -58.17 0.22
C SER A 392 3.31 -57.70 1.67
N LEU A 393 3.29 -56.38 1.90
CA LEU A 393 3.21 -55.79 3.24
C LEU A 393 1.75 -55.62 3.66
N THR A 394 1.53 -55.66 4.97
CA THR A 394 0.27 -55.32 5.61
C THR A 394 0.55 -54.17 6.58
N ALA A 395 -0.32 -53.17 6.62
CA ALA A 395 -0.18 -52.03 7.48
C ALA A 395 -0.03 -52.51 8.93
N GLN A 396 1.07 -52.15 9.57
CA GLN A 396 1.23 -52.42 11.00
C GLN A 396 0.26 -51.51 11.76
N PRO A 397 -0.40 -52.00 12.82
CA PRO A 397 -1.11 -51.11 13.75
C PRO A 397 -0.15 -50.01 14.20
N PRO A 398 -0.61 -48.76 14.39
CA PRO A 398 0.26 -47.67 14.84
C PRO A 398 1.01 -48.12 16.10
N ALA A 399 2.34 -48.10 16.03
CA ALA A 399 3.17 -48.51 17.15
C ALA A 399 2.82 -47.63 18.37
N ALA A 400 2.40 -48.25 19.47
CA ALA A 400 2.17 -47.52 20.71
C ALA A 400 3.45 -46.73 21.06
N PRO A 401 3.34 -45.43 21.40
CA PRO A 401 4.51 -44.63 21.73
C PRO A 401 5.26 -45.33 22.87
N SER A 402 6.57 -45.55 22.66
CA SER A 402 7.42 -46.11 23.70
C SER A 402 7.51 -45.07 24.83
N PRO A 403 7.09 -45.37 26.06
CA PRO A 403 7.17 -44.40 27.14
C PRO A 403 8.64 -44.08 27.41
N PRO A 404 9.00 -42.82 27.69
CA PRO A 404 10.29 -42.55 28.31
C PRO A 404 10.39 -43.37 29.60
N THR A 405 11.57 -43.92 29.87
CA THR A 405 11.85 -44.72 31.06
C THR A 405 11.32 -44.03 32.32
N GLY A 406 10.20 -44.49 32.87
CA GLY A 406 9.61 -43.99 34.12
C GLY A 406 8.17 -43.44 34.07
N SER A 407 7.50 -43.33 32.91
CA SER A 407 6.10 -42.87 32.83
C SER A 407 5.11 -43.97 32.46
N ALA A 408 3.88 -43.86 32.98
CA ALA A 408 2.77 -44.78 32.74
C ALA A 408 2.41 -44.91 31.23
N PRO A 409 1.78 -46.03 30.80
CA PRO A 409 1.48 -46.28 29.39
C PRO A 409 0.52 -45.22 28.85
N ALA A 410 0.86 -44.61 27.71
CA ALA A 410 -0.07 -43.78 26.95
C ALA A 410 -1.12 -44.68 26.27
N SER A 411 -2.39 -44.31 26.39
CA SER A 411 -3.52 -44.99 25.75
C SER A 411 -3.44 -44.87 24.23
N THR A 412 -3.69 -45.98 23.52
CA THR A 412 -3.71 -46.12 22.05
C THR A 412 -4.97 -45.55 21.39
N ASP A 413 -5.64 -44.60 22.04
CA ASP A 413 -6.91 -44.00 21.60
C ASP A 413 -6.77 -42.47 21.66
N SER A 414 -5.71 -41.95 21.03
CA SER A 414 -5.50 -40.51 20.97
C SER A 414 -6.52 -39.91 20.02
N ALA A 415 -7.54 -39.26 20.56
CA ALA A 415 -8.38 -38.34 19.81
C ALA A 415 -7.48 -37.40 18.98
N PRO A 416 -7.89 -37.01 17.76
CA PRO A 416 -7.09 -36.10 16.95
C PRO A 416 -6.87 -34.81 17.73
N THR A 417 -5.61 -34.41 17.83
CA THR A 417 -5.19 -33.16 18.48
C THR A 417 -4.64 -32.22 17.41
N PHE A 418 -4.96 -30.93 17.50
CA PHE A 418 -4.45 -29.95 16.56
C PHE A 418 -2.93 -29.77 16.73
N THR A 419 -2.18 -29.80 15.63
CA THR A 419 -0.72 -29.65 15.60
C THR A 419 -0.27 -28.30 15.09
N ALA A 420 -1.08 -27.68 14.22
CA ALA A 420 -0.84 -26.35 13.70
C ALA A 420 -2.15 -25.77 13.18
N SER A 421 -2.22 -24.44 13.08
CA SER A 421 -3.34 -23.76 12.47
C SER A 421 -2.98 -22.33 12.11
N THR A 422 -3.85 -21.66 11.35
CA THR A 422 -3.86 -20.19 11.34
C THR A 422 -3.93 -19.68 12.79
N PRO A 423 -3.15 -18.67 13.18
CA PRO A 423 -3.18 -18.13 14.54
C PRO A 423 -4.60 -17.72 14.97
N THR A 424 -4.94 -17.92 16.25
CA THR A 424 -6.28 -17.65 16.83
C THR A 424 -6.32 -16.38 17.68
N ASP A 425 -5.19 -15.71 17.84
CA ASP A 425 -5.02 -14.49 18.64
C ASP A 425 -5.36 -13.20 17.89
N HIS A 426 -5.63 -13.31 16.58
CA HIS A 426 -6.06 -12.21 15.72
C HIS A 426 -7.20 -12.65 14.79
N PRO A 427 -8.07 -11.72 14.36
CA PRO A 427 -9.11 -12.04 13.38
C PRO A 427 -8.51 -12.38 12.01
N VAL A 428 -9.20 -13.25 11.27
CA VAL A 428 -8.94 -13.58 9.85
C VAL A 428 -9.86 -12.79 8.94
N SER A 429 -9.45 -12.50 7.71
CA SER A 429 -10.30 -11.78 6.76
C SER A 429 -11.42 -12.68 6.20
N ALA A 430 -12.51 -12.08 5.74
CA ALA A 430 -13.64 -12.82 5.16
C ALA A 430 -13.33 -13.48 3.81
N ASP A 431 -12.16 -13.22 3.23
CA ASP A 431 -11.65 -13.76 1.96
C ASP A 431 -10.35 -14.57 2.12
N GLU A 432 -9.97 -14.92 3.36
CA GLU A 432 -8.78 -15.73 3.65
C GLU A 432 -9.05 -17.24 3.63
N VAL A 433 -8.03 -18.02 3.28
CA VAL A 433 -7.95 -19.46 3.49
C VAL A 433 -7.44 -19.74 4.90
N VAL A 434 -8.30 -20.30 5.76
CA VAL A 434 -7.96 -20.66 7.14
C VAL A 434 -7.56 -22.13 7.20
N TYR A 435 -6.45 -22.45 7.84
CA TYR A 435 -5.98 -23.84 7.94
C TYR A 435 -5.97 -24.37 9.38
N ALA A 436 -6.15 -25.68 9.50
CA ALA A 436 -5.95 -26.44 10.72
C ALA A 436 -5.41 -27.84 10.41
N GLU A 437 -4.41 -28.28 11.17
CA GLU A 437 -3.75 -29.57 11.02
C GLU A 437 -3.89 -30.38 12.29
N THR A 438 -3.96 -31.71 12.18
CA THR A 438 -3.99 -32.62 13.33
C THR A 438 -2.84 -33.61 13.27
N ALA A 439 -2.41 -34.13 14.42
CA ALA A 439 -1.49 -35.26 14.46
C ALA A 439 -2.17 -36.50 13.87
N GLN A 440 -1.60 -37.08 12.81
CA GLN A 440 -2.05 -38.30 12.12
C GLN A 440 -3.25 -38.17 11.17
N SER A 441 -3.45 -39.21 10.35
CA SER A 441 -4.56 -39.42 9.39
C SER A 441 -5.93 -39.64 10.06
N ALA A 442 -6.12 -39.17 11.30
CA ALA A 442 -7.26 -39.49 12.14
C ALA A 442 -8.30 -38.35 12.11
N GLY A 443 -9.44 -38.62 11.47
CA GLY A 443 -10.65 -37.81 11.56
C GLY A 443 -10.69 -36.59 10.63
N ALA A 444 -11.82 -36.43 9.95
CA ALA A 444 -12.12 -35.22 9.20
C ALA A 444 -12.30 -34.04 10.18
N ILE A 445 -11.69 -32.90 9.87
CA ILE A 445 -11.99 -31.64 10.56
C ILE A 445 -13.38 -31.19 10.11
N ILE A 446 -14.24 -30.86 11.08
CA ILE A 446 -15.56 -30.29 10.81
C ILE A 446 -15.47 -28.78 10.95
N TRP A 447 -15.61 -28.08 9.83
CA TRP A 447 -15.65 -26.64 9.79
C TRP A 447 -17.07 -26.12 10.05
N LYS A 448 -17.20 -25.07 10.87
CA LYS A 448 -18.47 -24.38 11.08
C LYS A 448 -18.29 -22.88 11.07
N VAL A 449 -19.24 -22.18 10.44
CA VAL A 449 -19.40 -20.73 10.54
C VAL A 449 -20.68 -20.44 11.31
N ASP A 450 -20.57 -19.66 12.38
CA ASP A 450 -21.67 -19.35 13.31
C ASP A 450 -22.40 -20.62 13.81
N GLY A 451 -21.64 -21.69 14.06
CA GLY A 451 -22.12 -22.99 14.51
C GLY A 451 -22.79 -23.85 13.44
N ARG A 452 -22.85 -23.41 12.17
CA ARG A 452 -23.38 -24.19 11.05
C ARG A 452 -22.24 -24.85 10.28
N ILE A 453 -22.36 -26.15 10.04
CA ILE A 453 -21.37 -26.92 9.27
C ILE A 453 -21.25 -26.35 7.85
N VAL A 454 -20.02 -26.16 7.39
CA VAL A 454 -19.68 -25.77 6.02
C VAL A 454 -19.11 -26.99 5.31
N ASP A 455 -19.67 -27.32 4.15
CA ASP A 455 -19.15 -28.40 3.31
C ASP A 455 -17.81 -28.01 2.72
N ASN A 456 -16.81 -28.86 2.90
CA ASN A 456 -15.45 -28.64 2.41
C ASN A 456 -14.90 -29.91 1.72
N PRO A 457 -15.41 -30.24 0.52
CA PRO A 457 -15.11 -31.52 -0.12
C PRO A 457 -13.68 -31.56 -0.65
N GLY A 458 -12.96 -32.64 -0.34
CA GLY A 458 -11.64 -32.91 -0.93
C GLY A 458 -10.46 -32.27 -0.20
N ASN A 459 -10.68 -31.32 0.70
CA ASN A 459 -9.66 -30.79 1.60
C ASN A 459 -10.29 -30.49 2.95
N ASP A 460 -9.93 -31.25 3.99
CA ASP A 460 -10.44 -30.98 5.34
C ASP A 460 -9.51 -30.05 6.13
N ARG A 461 -8.32 -29.73 5.61
CA ARG A 461 -7.27 -28.97 6.33
C ARG A 461 -7.32 -27.47 6.09
N ASP A 462 -7.79 -27.06 4.92
CA ASP A 462 -7.91 -25.66 4.52
C ASP A 462 -9.38 -25.35 4.31
N LEU A 463 -9.88 -24.19 4.75
CA LEU A 463 -11.20 -23.67 4.41
C LEU A 463 -11.05 -22.31 3.73
N ASP A 464 -11.35 -22.25 2.44
CA ASP A 464 -11.47 -21.00 1.69
C ASP A 464 -12.76 -20.26 2.07
N LEU A 465 -12.64 -19.10 2.71
CA LEU A 465 -13.78 -18.28 3.14
C LEU A 465 -14.35 -17.42 2.00
N ALA A 466 -13.58 -17.12 0.95
CA ALA A 466 -14.01 -16.20 -0.10
C ALA A 466 -15.32 -16.62 -0.81
N PRO A 467 -15.55 -17.92 -1.12
CA PRO A 467 -16.82 -18.39 -1.68
C PRO A 467 -18.05 -18.18 -0.78
N LEU A 468 -17.85 -18.02 0.54
CA LEU A 468 -18.93 -17.84 1.50
C LEU A 468 -19.49 -16.41 1.52
N GLN A 469 -18.75 -15.43 0.96
CA GLN A 469 -19.16 -14.02 0.87
C GLN A 469 -19.63 -13.45 2.22
N LEU A 470 -18.87 -13.73 3.28
CA LEU A 470 -19.18 -13.29 4.63
C LEU A 470 -19.10 -11.76 4.74
N THR A 471 -20.00 -11.16 5.52
CA THR A 471 -20.04 -9.71 5.76
C THR A 471 -20.40 -9.45 7.21
N GLY A 472 -19.68 -8.54 7.87
CA GLY A 472 -19.79 -8.36 9.32
C GLY A 472 -18.89 -9.32 10.10
N ARG A 473 -19.17 -9.50 11.39
CA ARG A 473 -18.39 -10.38 12.28
C ARG A 473 -19.00 -11.77 12.34
N HIS A 474 -18.18 -12.79 12.17
CA HIS A 474 -18.59 -14.20 12.28
C HIS A 474 -17.64 -14.97 13.19
N THR A 475 -18.09 -16.14 13.65
CA THR A 475 -17.23 -17.08 14.37
C THR A 475 -16.98 -18.31 13.51
N LEU A 476 -15.70 -18.58 13.21
CA LEU A 476 -15.27 -19.79 12.53
C LEU A 476 -14.76 -20.79 13.57
N THR A 477 -15.13 -22.06 13.45
CA THR A 477 -14.60 -23.13 14.29
C THR A 477 -14.17 -24.34 13.46
N ALA A 478 -13.06 -24.95 13.86
CA ALA A 478 -12.61 -26.26 13.39
C ALA A 478 -12.73 -27.26 14.54
N GLU A 479 -13.48 -28.35 14.35
CA GLU A 479 -13.65 -29.41 15.34
C GLU A 479 -12.91 -30.68 14.91
N ALA A 480 -12.05 -31.20 15.79
CA ALA A 480 -11.36 -32.48 15.61
C ALA A 480 -11.51 -33.30 16.90
N GLY A 481 -12.35 -34.34 16.86
CA GLY A 481 -12.65 -35.15 18.05
C GLY A 481 -13.31 -34.31 19.15
N THR A 482 -12.60 -34.08 20.26
CA THR A 482 -13.05 -33.24 21.38
C THR A 482 -12.43 -31.85 21.39
N GLU A 483 -11.47 -31.57 20.49
CA GLU A 483 -10.82 -30.28 20.39
C GLU A 483 -11.57 -29.34 19.46
N THR A 484 -11.49 -28.04 19.75
CA THR A 484 -12.09 -26.99 18.94
C THR A 484 -11.13 -25.81 18.88
N LEU A 485 -10.78 -25.39 17.66
CA LEU A 485 -10.17 -24.09 17.41
C LEU A 485 -11.25 -23.09 17.04
N THR A 486 -11.02 -21.82 17.34
CA THR A 486 -11.99 -20.75 17.09
C THR A 486 -11.26 -19.51 16.60
N TRP A 487 -11.78 -18.91 15.53
CA TRP A 487 -11.33 -17.65 14.98
C TRP A 487 -12.50 -16.67 14.91
N ASP A 488 -12.20 -15.40 15.16
CA ASP A 488 -13.07 -14.31 14.74
C ASP A 488 -12.81 -14.05 13.26
N VAL A 489 -13.86 -14.06 12.45
CA VAL A 489 -13.80 -13.66 11.04
C VAL A 489 -14.25 -12.22 10.95
N ASP A 490 -13.38 -11.38 10.40
CA ASP A 490 -13.64 -9.98 10.13
C ASP A 490 -14.07 -9.80 8.66
N GLY A 491 -15.35 -9.55 8.44
CA GLY A 491 -15.90 -9.11 7.16
C GLY A 491 -16.45 -7.68 7.23
N VAL A 492 -16.01 -6.87 8.21
CA VAL A 492 -16.35 -5.45 8.27
C VAL A 492 -15.35 -4.68 7.41
N GLU A 493 -15.85 -3.80 6.53
CA GLU A 493 -14.95 -3.02 5.67
C GLU A 493 -14.34 -1.83 6.42
N PRO A 494 -13.05 -1.51 6.20
CA PRO A 494 -12.45 -0.31 6.74
C PRO A 494 -13.08 0.95 6.12
N VAL A 495 -13.16 2.02 6.92
CA VAL A 495 -13.76 3.29 6.53
C VAL A 495 -12.70 4.34 6.27
N VAL A 496 -12.76 4.97 5.09
CA VAL A 496 -11.90 6.12 4.75
C VAL A 496 -12.72 7.39 4.65
N THR A 497 -12.23 8.45 5.29
CA THR A 497 -12.79 9.80 5.24
C THR A 497 -11.80 10.75 4.56
N PRO A 498 -12.12 11.27 3.36
CA PRO A 498 -11.29 12.26 2.70
C PRO A 498 -11.52 13.65 3.30
N THR A 499 -10.44 14.40 3.52
CA THR A 499 -10.47 15.83 3.89
C THR A 499 -9.88 16.65 2.76
N MET A 500 -10.66 17.56 2.20
CA MET A 500 -10.25 18.37 1.05
C MET A 500 -9.98 19.83 1.45
N SER A 501 -9.09 20.54 0.74
CA SER A 501 -9.03 22.00 0.83
C SER A 501 -10.36 22.64 0.41
N LYS A 502 -10.58 23.92 0.77
CA LYS A 502 -11.82 24.65 0.45
C LYS A 502 -12.01 24.77 -1.08
N PRO A 503 -13.05 24.15 -1.68
CA PRO A 503 -13.31 24.27 -3.12
C PRO A 503 -13.89 25.64 -3.49
N LEU A 504 -13.81 26.03 -4.77
CA LEU A 504 -14.60 27.12 -5.36
C LEU A 504 -16.09 26.79 -5.30
N LEU A 505 -16.43 25.54 -5.58
CA LEU A 505 -17.79 25.04 -5.59
C LEU A 505 -17.78 23.54 -5.29
N GLN A 506 -18.73 23.09 -4.48
CA GLN A 506 -19.06 21.69 -4.31
C GLN A 506 -20.45 21.45 -4.86
N VAL A 507 -20.60 20.41 -5.70
CA VAL A 507 -21.88 20.06 -6.33
C VAL A 507 -22.15 18.59 -6.13
N GLN A 508 -23.37 18.25 -5.74
CA GLN A 508 -23.81 16.85 -5.72
C GLN A 508 -24.28 16.43 -7.11
N LYS A 509 -23.64 15.39 -7.68
CA LYS A 509 -24.01 14.80 -8.97
C LYS A 509 -24.40 13.32 -8.79
N PRO A 510 -25.06 12.68 -9.78
CA PRO A 510 -25.41 11.25 -9.69
C PRO A 510 -24.21 10.32 -9.44
N GLY A 511 -23.01 10.69 -9.89
CA GLY A 511 -21.77 9.92 -9.70
C GLY A 511 -21.04 10.17 -8.37
N GLY A 512 -21.57 11.02 -7.49
CA GLY A 512 -20.94 11.45 -6.25
C GLY A 512 -20.72 12.97 -6.19
N PRO A 513 -20.11 13.48 -5.10
CA PRO A 513 -19.76 14.89 -5.01
C PRO A 513 -18.69 15.24 -6.03
N GLU A 514 -18.77 16.45 -6.59
CA GLU A 514 -17.75 17.05 -7.43
C GLU A 514 -17.26 18.37 -6.81
N TYR A 515 -15.95 18.53 -6.73
CA TYR A 515 -15.28 19.69 -6.16
C TYR A 515 -14.53 20.46 -7.25
N ILE A 516 -14.81 21.75 -7.38
CA ILE A 516 -14.17 22.61 -8.39
C ILE A 516 -13.09 23.45 -7.71
N TYR A 517 -11.88 23.46 -8.27
CA TYR A 517 -10.74 24.22 -7.78
C TYR A 517 -10.09 25.03 -8.90
N ASN A 518 -9.38 26.09 -8.53
CA ASN A 518 -8.37 26.70 -9.39
C ASN A 518 -7.02 26.06 -9.08
N ASP A 519 -6.28 25.68 -10.12
CA ASP A 519 -4.89 25.19 -10.08
C ASP A 519 -4.67 23.86 -9.35
N ALA A 520 -4.94 23.84 -8.05
CA ALA A 520 -4.57 22.77 -7.16
C ALA A 520 -5.57 22.60 -6.01
N PHE A 521 -5.55 21.42 -5.39
CA PHE A 521 -6.21 21.17 -4.11
C PHE A 521 -5.33 20.31 -3.21
N THR A 522 -5.68 20.24 -1.93
CA THR A 522 -5.08 19.27 -1.02
C THR A 522 -6.09 18.22 -0.60
N MET A 523 -5.66 16.97 -0.45
CA MET A 523 -6.48 15.88 0.06
C MET A 523 -5.72 15.12 1.14
N GLY A 524 -6.35 14.98 2.32
CA GLY A 524 -6.02 14.06 3.40
C GLY A 524 -6.89 12.80 3.33
N LEU A 525 -6.36 11.62 3.61
CA LEU A 525 -7.16 10.40 3.81
C LEU A 525 -6.95 9.90 5.24
N ALA A 526 -8.01 9.91 6.04
CA ALA A 526 -8.03 9.27 7.35
C ALA A 526 -8.77 7.93 7.24
N ALA A 527 -8.07 6.84 7.51
CA ALA A 527 -8.64 5.49 7.51
C ALA A 527 -8.80 4.99 8.95
N GLN A 528 -9.90 4.29 9.21
CA GLN A 528 -10.22 3.68 10.49
C GLN A 528 -10.90 2.34 10.23
N ASP A 529 -10.79 1.45 11.20
CA ASP A 529 -11.40 0.13 11.18
C ASP A 529 -11.98 -0.18 12.57
N ASP A 530 -12.86 -1.18 12.68
CA ASP A 530 -13.40 -1.63 13.96
C ASP A 530 -12.49 -2.67 14.66
N SER A 531 -11.47 -3.20 13.96
CA SER A 531 -10.35 -3.95 14.53
C SER A 531 -9.16 -3.05 14.88
N ALA A 532 -8.29 -3.55 15.77
CA ALA A 532 -7.01 -2.92 16.04
C ALA A 532 -6.00 -3.21 14.93
N GLY A 533 -5.09 -2.26 14.70
CA GLY A 533 -4.00 -2.39 13.73
C GLY A 533 -3.89 -1.17 12.81
N TYR A 534 -2.83 -1.10 12.02
CA TYR A 534 -2.66 -0.01 11.07
C TYR A 534 -3.53 -0.25 9.83
N VAL A 535 -4.36 0.73 9.49
CA VAL A 535 -5.21 0.72 8.30
C VAL A 535 -4.51 1.48 7.18
N VAL A 536 -4.38 0.85 6.02
CA VAL A 536 -3.64 1.38 4.86
C VAL A 536 -4.60 2.10 3.91
N PRO A 537 -4.69 3.44 3.90
CA PRO A 537 -5.48 4.15 2.91
C PRO A 537 -4.81 4.09 1.53
N GLU A 538 -5.61 4.00 0.47
CA GLU A 538 -5.13 4.11 -0.89
C GLU A 538 -6.09 4.89 -1.79
N PHE A 539 -5.56 5.46 -2.86
CA PHE A 539 -6.35 6.15 -3.88
C PHE A 539 -5.84 5.88 -5.29
N ARG A 540 -6.71 6.09 -6.26
CA ARG A 540 -6.33 6.16 -7.67
C ARG A 540 -7.09 7.27 -8.36
N VAL A 541 -6.60 7.67 -9.52
CA VAL A 541 -7.21 8.74 -10.30
C VAL A 541 -7.37 8.31 -11.74
N ASP A 542 -8.54 8.59 -12.30
CA ASP A 542 -8.90 8.28 -13.68
C ASP A 542 -8.68 6.81 -14.08
N GLY A 543 -8.82 5.90 -13.09
CA GLY A 543 -8.61 4.46 -13.29
C GLY A 543 -7.15 4.03 -13.38
N ASP A 544 -6.19 4.90 -13.05
CA ASP A 544 -4.77 4.54 -12.86
C ASP A 544 -4.59 3.52 -11.71
N GLY A 545 -3.35 3.09 -11.47
CA GLY A 545 -3.02 2.18 -10.36
C GLY A 545 -3.35 2.76 -8.99
N TRP A 546 -3.72 1.86 -8.09
CA TRP A 546 -3.87 2.16 -6.67
C TRP A 546 -2.54 2.62 -6.08
N TYR A 547 -2.63 3.65 -5.24
CA TYR A 547 -1.51 4.30 -4.59
C TYR A 547 -1.76 4.38 -3.10
N ASN A 548 -0.91 3.71 -2.32
CA ASN A 548 -0.90 3.75 -0.87
C ASN A 548 -0.63 5.19 -0.42
N TYR A 549 -1.60 5.76 0.28
CA TYR A 549 -1.57 7.11 0.80
C TYR A 549 -0.82 7.13 2.13
N PHE A 550 0.13 8.05 2.29
CA PHE A 550 0.95 8.17 3.49
C PHE A 550 1.05 9.60 4.02
N GLY A 551 0.20 10.51 3.54
CA GLY A 551 0.34 11.95 3.81
C GLY A 551 1.60 12.53 3.17
N TRP A 552 2.00 13.72 3.58
CA TRP A 552 3.19 14.36 3.03
C TRP A 552 4.48 13.68 3.56
N PRO A 553 5.51 13.43 2.73
CA PRO A 553 6.71 12.70 3.16
C PRO A 553 7.45 13.27 4.38
N THR A 554 7.45 14.60 4.52
CA THR A 554 8.09 15.29 5.66
C THR A 554 7.14 15.54 6.82
N ASP A 555 5.83 15.36 6.62
CA ASP A 555 4.79 15.47 7.64
C ASP A 555 3.64 14.52 7.28
N ALA A 556 3.63 13.33 7.88
CA ALA A 556 2.64 12.30 7.61
C ALA A 556 1.18 12.77 7.88
N SER A 557 1.00 13.84 8.66
CA SER A 557 -0.31 14.41 8.95
C SER A 557 -0.76 15.45 7.92
N ALA A 558 0.17 15.99 7.12
CA ALA A 558 -0.15 16.97 6.10
C ALA A 558 -0.79 16.31 4.87
N PRO A 559 -1.81 16.95 4.26
CA PRO A 559 -2.48 16.41 3.09
C PRO A 559 -1.58 16.51 1.84
N PHE A 560 -1.69 15.56 0.91
CA PHE A 560 -1.07 15.67 -0.41
C PHE A 560 -1.58 16.88 -1.17
N ARG A 561 -0.67 17.53 -1.90
CA ARG A 561 -0.98 18.59 -2.86
C ARG A 561 -1.09 18.01 -4.27
N PHE A 562 -2.25 18.19 -4.85
CA PHE A 562 -2.57 17.75 -6.19
C PHE A 562 -2.67 18.94 -7.15
N THR A 563 -2.05 18.83 -8.32
CA THR A 563 -1.99 19.88 -9.36
C THR A 563 -2.34 19.30 -10.73
N ALA A 564 -2.60 20.17 -11.71
CA ALA A 564 -2.79 19.73 -13.10
C ALA A 564 -1.55 19.04 -13.71
N GLU A 565 -0.37 19.19 -13.10
CA GLU A 565 0.86 18.55 -13.54
C GLU A 565 1.10 17.17 -12.89
N GLY A 566 0.35 16.86 -11.82
CA GLY A 566 0.53 15.69 -10.98
C GLY A 566 0.46 15.99 -9.48
N THR A 567 0.74 14.98 -8.66
CA THR A 567 0.94 15.10 -7.20
C THR A 567 2.37 15.52 -6.93
N GLU A 568 2.54 16.60 -6.19
CA GLU A 568 3.86 17.03 -5.74
C GLU A 568 4.28 16.15 -4.54
N ILE A 569 5.52 15.67 -4.50
CA ILE A 569 6.07 14.85 -3.43
C ILE A 569 7.55 15.25 -3.28
N ASP A 570 7.84 16.11 -2.30
CA ASP A 570 9.20 16.60 -2.01
C ASP A 570 9.93 17.07 -3.30
N GLN A 571 9.33 18.08 -3.94
CA GLN A 571 9.76 18.74 -5.18
C GLN A 571 9.70 17.89 -6.47
N LEU A 572 9.30 16.62 -6.38
CA LEU A 572 9.05 15.78 -7.54
C LEU A 572 7.56 15.76 -7.88
N VAL A 573 7.21 15.79 -9.16
CA VAL A 573 5.82 15.72 -9.60
C VAL A 573 5.55 14.34 -10.19
N TYR A 574 4.55 13.63 -9.65
CA TYR A 574 4.13 12.30 -10.07
C TYR A 574 2.72 12.31 -10.67
N GLY A 575 2.46 11.49 -11.68
CA GLY A 575 1.19 11.50 -12.42
C GLY A 575 0.00 10.98 -11.62
N LYS A 576 -0.87 11.87 -11.11
CA LYS A 576 -2.20 11.51 -10.58
C LYS A 576 -3.33 12.43 -11.00
N LEU A 577 -3.11 13.66 -11.46
CA LEU A 577 -4.18 14.48 -12.08
C LEU A 577 -3.76 15.05 -13.45
N GLY A 578 -2.56 14.71 -13.89
CA GLY A 578 -2.02 15.12 -15.18
C GLY A 578 -1.75 13.91 -16.06
N VAL A 579 -1.22 14.16 -17.25
CA VAL A 579 -0.61 13.09 -18.04
C VAL A 579 0.49 12.44 -17.21
N PRO A 580 0.50 11.10 -17.05
CA PRO A 580 1.55 10.43 -16.31
C PRO A 580 2.93 10.81 -16.83
N ARG A 581 3.74 11.37 -15.93
CA ARG A 581 5.14 11.68 -16.19
C ARG A 581 5.91 10.37 -16.25
N VAL A 582 6.69 10.18 -17.32
CA VAL A 582 7.61 9.04 -17.41
C VAL A 582 8.75 9.25 -16.43
N VAL A 583 9.27 10.49 -16.35
CA VAL A 583 10.26 10.94 -15.38
C VAL A 583 9.71 12.17 -14.63
N PRO A 584 10.01 12.38 -13.33
CA PRO A 584 9.36 13.45 -12.54
C PRO A 584 9.50 14.89 -13.08
N TRP A 585 10.55 15.20 -13.85
CA TRP A 585 10.82 16.54 -14.41
C TRP A 585 10.43 16.71 -15.88
N ASP A 586 9.78 15.73 -16.53
CA ASP A 586 9.33 15.91 -17.92
C ASP A 586 8.25 16.98 -18.02
N ASP A 587 8.36 17.90 -18.98
CA ASP A 587 7.27 18.82 -19.30
C ASP A 587 6.13 18.06 -19.97
N VAL A 588 5.08 17.78 -19.21
CA VAL A 588 3.85 17.15 -19.71
C VAL A 588 2.74 18.19 -19.85
N PRO A 589 1.84 18.04 -20.84
CA PRO A 589 0.65 18.87 -20.91
C PRO A 589 -0.14 18.78 -19.60
N PRO A 590 -0.55 19.92 -19.00
CA PRO A 590 -1.28 19.90 -17.75
C PRO A 590 -2.68 19.29 -17.96
N GLY A 591 -3.06 18.37 -17.08
CA GLY A 591 -4.41 17.81 -16.97
C GLY A 591 -5.33 18.77 -16.24
N TYR A 592 -5.70 19.88 -16.87
CA TYR A 592 -6.87 20.63 -16.42
C TYR A 592 -8.15 19.93 -16.88
N GLY A 593 -9.25 20.18 -16.16
CA GLY A 593 -10.54 19.57 -16.43
C GLY A 593 -10.98 18.65 -15.31
N ARG A 594 -11.90 17.74 -15.64
CA ARG A 594 -12.56 16.86 -14.68
C ARG A 594 -11.80 15.54 -14.55
N HIS A 595 -11.46 15.18 -13.32
CA HIS A 595 -10.83 13.92 -12.92
C HIS A 595 -11.71 13.17 -11.93
N GLN A 596 -11.65 11.85 -11.98
CA GLN A 596 -12.32 10.96 -11.05
C GLN A 596 -11.31 10.41 -10.05
N VAL A 597 -11.49 10.72 -8.76
CA VAL A 597 -10.70 10.14 -7.68
C VAL A 597 -11.50 9.01 -7.04
N GLU A 598 -10.85 7.86 -6.90
CA GLU A 598 -11.35 6.72 -6.14
C GLU A 598 -10.43 6.48 -4.95
N TYR A 599 -10.99 6.08 -3.82
CA TYR A 599 -10.25 5.84 -2.59
C TYR A 599 -10.88 4.70 -1.80
N ARG A 600 -10.03 3.94 -1.09
CA ARG A 600 -10.40 2.84 -0.20
C ARG A 600 -9.32 2.65 0.86
N ALA A 601 -9.49 1.66 1.72
CA ALA A 601 -8.47 1.23 2.66
C ALA A 601 -8.36 -0.29 2.72
N ILE A 602 -7.24 -0.75 3.27
CA ILE A 602 -6.98 -2.13 3.62
C ILE A 602 -6.77 -2.18 5.13
N ASP A 603 -7.51 -3.02 5.85
CA ASP A 603 -7.32 -3.18 7.30
C ASP A 603 -6.13 -4.10 7.62
N ALA A 604 -5.85 -4.29 8.91
CA ALA A 604 -4.73 -5.12 9.37
C ALA A 604 -4.93 -6.63 9.16
N THR A 605 -6.19 -7.09 8.97
CA THR A 605 -6.51 -8.49 8.64
C THR A 605 -6.36 -8.75 7.15
N GLY A 606 -6.45 -7.71 6.33
CA GLY A 606 -6.28 -7.75 4.89
C GLY A 606 -7.56 -7.48 4.09
N ASN A 607 -8.68 -7.14 4.74
CA ASN A 607 -9.92 -6.80 4.03
C ASN A 607 -9.72 -5.52 3.24
N ILE A 608 -10.16 -5.54 1.98
CA ILE A 608 -10.10 -4.40 1.08
C ILE A 608 -11.48 -3.74 1.02
N GLY A 609 -11.59 -2.51 1.52
CA GLY A 609 -12.85 -1.78 1.52
C GLY A 609 -13.37 -1.46 0.11
N THR A 610 -14.68 -1.36 -0.04
CA THR A 610 -15.31 -1.00 -1.31
C THR A 610 -14.88 0.42 -1.74
N PRO A 611 -14.37 0.61 -2.97
CA PRO A 611 -13.98 1.92 -3.48
C PRO A 611 -15.09 2.96 -3.39
N ARG A 612 -14.81 4.07 -2.71
CA ARG A 612 -15.62 5.29 -2.77
C ARG A 612 -15.00 6.25 -3.77
N ARG A 613 -15.79 7.20 -4.27
CA ARG A 613 -15.34 8.11 -5.31
C ARG A 613 -15.92 9.51 -5.21
N PHE A 614 -15.14 10.48 -5.69
CA PHE A 614 -15.58 11.85 -5.94
C PHE A 614 -14.91 12.37 -7.20
N ALA A 615 -15.44 13.44 -7.77
CA ALA A 615 -14.81 14.11 -8.91
C ALA A 615 -14.16 15.42 -8.48
N VAL A 616 -13.11 15.80 -9.19
CA VAL A 616 -12.49 17.12 -9.07
C VAL A 616 -12.42 17.76 -10.43
N THR A 617 -12.75 19.04 -10.52
CA THR A 617 -12.54 19.83 -11.74
C THR A 617 -11.49 20.87 -11.46
N LEU A 618 -10.31 20.72 -12.07
CA LEU A 618 -9.21 21.68 -11.99
C LEU A 618 -9.32 22.70 -13.12
N LEU A 619 -9.49 23.95 -12.75
CA LEU A 619 -9.42 25.09 -13.67
C LEU A 619 -7.99 25.63 -13.72
N ARG A 620 -7.67 26.34 -14.80
CA ARG A 620 -6.38 27.05 -14.91
C ARG A 620 -6.20 28.04 -13.75
N PRO A 621 -4.97 28.25 -13.28
CA PRO A 621 -4.69 29.18 -12.19
C PRO A 621 -5.23 30.57 -12.51
N ALA A 622 -5.71 31.24 -11.46
CA ALA A 622 -5.96 32.67 -11.53
C ALA A 622 -4.65 33.39 -11.86
N PRO A 623 -4.68 34.48 -12.65
CA PRO A 623 -3.46 35.22 -12.93
C PRO A 623 -2.85 35.80 -11.66
N ALA A 624 -1.51 35.80 -11.61
CA ALA A 624 -0.77 36.34 -10.48
C ALA A 624 -1.11 37.83 -10.26
N CYS A 625 -1.44 38.16 -9.01
CA CYS A 625 -1.83 39.51 -8.64
C CYS A 625 -0.65 40.48 -8.77
N THR A 626 -0.85 41.60 -9.46
CA THR A 626 0.08 42.74 -9.39
C THR A 626 -0.30 43.69 -8.25
N THR A 627 -1.60 43.71 -7.91
CA THR A 627 -2.16 44.52 -6.83
C THR A 627 -3.17 43.67 -6.07
N THR A 628 -3.07 43.64 -4.74
CA THR A 628 -4.04 42.92 -3.89
C THR A 628 -4.74 43.91 -2.97
N ILE A 629 -6.07 43.87 -2.96
CA ILE A 629 -6.94 44.63 -2.05
C ILE A 629 -7.59 43.62 -1.10
N THR A 630 -7.45 43.89 0.19
CA THR A 630 -8.11 43.16 1.28
C THR A 630 -8.89 44.16 2.14
N GLY A 631 -9.88 43.70 2.91
CA GLY A 631 -10.68 44.58 3.75
C GLY A 631 -11.56 45.54 2.95
N VAL A 632 -11.76 46.78 3.42
CA VAL A 632 -12.72 47.72 2.81
C VAL A 632 -12.04 48.67 1.82
N HIS A 633 -12.63 48.82 0.63
CA HIS A 633 -12.31 49.86 -0.35
C HIS A 633 -13.55 50.72 -0.56
N ASP A 634 -13.51 51.98 -0.12
CA ASP A 634 -14.62 52.90 -0.27
C ASP A 634 -14.55 53.67 -1.59
N GLY A 635 -15.64 53.65 -2.35
CA GLY A 635 -15.78 54.33 -3.62
C GLY A 635 -15.47 53.46 -4.85
N PRO A 636 -15.49 54.08 -6.05
CA PRO A 636 -15.22 53.39 -7.31
C PRO A 636 -13.84 52.73 -7.33
N LEU A 637 -13.74 51.57 -7.97
CA LEU A 637 -12.47 50.89 -8.25
C LEU A 637 -12.24 50.82 -9.76
N TYR A 638 -11.15 51.44 -10.22
CA TYR A 638 -10.74 51.39 -11.61
C TYR A 638 -9.47 50.54 -11.77
N VAL A 639 -9.60 49.43 -12.50
CA VAL A 639 -8.51 48.50 -12.81
C VAL A 639 -8.01 48.82 -14.22
N GLY A 640 -7.04 49.74 -14.29
CA GLY A 640 -6.54 50.29 -15.56
C GLY A 640 -5.46 49.45 -16.24
N SER A 641 -4.73 48.64 -15.49
CA SER A 641 -3.68 47.74 -16.00
C SER A 641 -3.33 46.67 -14.96
N GLY A 642 -2.56 45.66 -15.35
CA GLY A 642 -2.13 44.59 -14.45
C GLY A 642 -3.29 43.71 -13.98
N VAL A 643 -3.07 43.03 -12.86
CA VAL A 643 -4.03 42.12 -12.22
C VAL A 643 -4.37 42.65 -10.83
N THR A 644 -5.59 43.12 -10.65
CA THR A 644 -6.11 43.50 -9.34
C THR A 644 -6.87 42.32 -8.73
N CYS A 645 -6.40 41.86 -7.58
CA CYS A 645 -7.04 40.81 -6.81
C CYS A 645 -7.80 41.40 -5.63
N LEU A 646 -9.09 41.09 -5.52
CA LEU A 646 -9.89 41.32 -4.33
C LEU A 646 -9.92 40.02 -3.54
N VAL A 647 -9.40 40.03 -2.31
CA VAL A 647 -9.33 38.84 -1.45
C VAL A 647 -9.94 39.19 -0.11
N ASP A 648 -11.04 38.53 0.25
CA ASP A 648 -11.83 38.84 1.45
C ASP A 648 -12.11 40.36 1.58
N ALA A 649 -12.39 41.01 0.44
CA ALA A 649 -12.52 42.45 0.35
C ALA A 649 -13.98 42.88 0.18
N THR A 650 -14.30 44.10 0.63
CA THR A 650 -15.57 44.77 0.39
C THR A 650 -15.32 46.08 -0.37
N VAL A 651 -15.78 46.15 -1.62
CA VAL A 651 -15.72 47.36 -2.45
C VAL A 651 -17.07 48.08 -2.40
N SER A 652 -17.10 49.32 -1.92
CA SER A 652 -18.29 50.16 -1.84
C SER A 652 -18.38 51.11 -3.04
N GLY A 653 -18.62 50.57 -4.23
CA GLY A 653 -18.73 51.35 -5.46
C GLY A 653 -18.65 50.50 -6.73
N PRO A 654 -18.79 51.13 -7.92
CA PRO A 654 -18.64 50.44 -9.18
C PRO A 654 -17.19 49.97 -9.41
N VAL A 655 -17.02 48.79 -10.01
CA VAL A 655 -15.73 48.26 -10.45
C VAL A 655 -15.67 48.30 -11.97
N LEU A 656 -14.66 48.95 -12.52
CA LEU A 656 -14.42 49.01 -13.97
C LEU A 656 -13.05 48.41 -14.29
N VAL A 657 -13.04 47.39 -15.13
CA VAL A 657 -11.84 46.71 -15.63
C VAL A 657 -11.61 47.14 -17.08
N ALA A 658 -10.50 47.84 -17.29
CA ALA A 658 -10.14 48.39 -18.58
C ALA A 658 -9.55 47.33 -19.52
N ALA A 659 -9.38 47.72 -20.79
CA ALA A 659 -8.82 46.85 -21.82
C ALA A 659 -7.43 46.32 -21.42
N GLY A 660 -7.23 45.01 -21.53
CA GLY A 660 -5.99 44.32 -21.15
C GLY A 660 -5.71 44.20 -19.65
N ALA A 661 -6.50 44.85 -18.79
CA ALA A 661 -6.40 44.69 -17.35
C ALA A 661 -7.16 43.44 -16.87
N SER A 662 -6.92 43.01 -15.62
CA SER A 662 -7.52 41.80 -15.06
C SER A 662 -8.07 42.04 -13.66
N LEU A 663 -9.24 41.48 -13.38
CA LEU A 663 -9.83 41.43 -12.05
C LEU A 663 -10.01 39.98 -11.59
N VAL A 664 -9.52 39.66 -10.39
CA VAL A 664 -9.78 38.39 -9.70
C VAL A 664 -10.40 38.70 -8.35
N ALA A 665 -11.69 38.43 -8.17
CA ALA A 665 -12.37 38.62 -6.89
C ALA A 665 -12.64 37.26 -6.24
N THR A 666 -12.06 37.01 -5.06
CA THR A 666 -12.21 35.77 -4.30
C THR A 666 -12.79 36.07 -2.93
N ASP A 667 -13.85 35.34 -2.55
CA ASP A 667 -14.53 35.49 -1.25
C ASP A 667 -14.86 36.97 -0.91
N SER A 668 -15.15 37.77 -1.93
CA SER A 668 -15.26 39.24 -1.83
C SER A 668 -16.67 39.75 -2.10
N ARG A 669 -16.95 40.97 -1.66
CA ARG A 669 -18.22 41.67 -1.88
C ARG A 669 -18.00 42.95 -2.66
N VAL A 670 -18.74 43.14 -3.74
CA VAL A 670 -18.79 44.40 -4.50
C VAL A 670 -20.19 45.00 -4.35
N ASN A 671 -20.30 46.10 -3.64
CA ASN A 671 -21.54 46.87 -3.50
C ASN A 671 -21.69 47.86 -4.66
N GLY A 672 -21.82 47.33 -5.87
CA GLY A 672 -21.94 48.10 -7.10
C GLY A 672 -21.84 47.23 -8.35
N PRO A 673 -21.99 47.82 -9.56
CA PRO A 673 -21.83 47.09 -10.80
C PRO A 673 -20.36 46.70 -11.06
N VAL A 674 -20.16 45.58 -11.75
CA VAL A 674 -18.84 45.18 -12.28
C VAL A 674 -18.89 45.22 -13.80
N ARG A 675 -18.03 46.02 -14.42
CA ARG A 675 -17.90 46.10 -15.87
C ARG A 675 -16.48 45.76 -16.31
N ALA A 676 -16.35 44.79 -17.20
CA ALA A 676 -15.10 44.48 -17.89
C ALA A 676 -15.26 44.76 -19.39
N ASP A 677 -14.40 45.63 -19.93
CA ASP A 677 -14.42 46.05 -21.34
C ASP A 677 -13.07 45.72 -21.96
N LYS A 678 -13.05 44.67 -22.79
CA LYS A 678 -11.84 44.09 -23.40
C LYS A 678 -10.76 43.71 -22.39
N ALA A 679 -11.16 43.39 -21.17
CA ALA A 679 -10.27 42.91 -20.12
C ALA A 679 -9.55 41.64 -20.60
N ALA A 680 -8.33 41.41 -20.10
CA ALA A 680 -7.70 40.10 -20.25
C ALA A 680 -8.45 39.09 -19.35
N ASP A 681 -8.56 39.49 -18.08
CA ASP A 681 -9.00 38.77 -16.88
C ASP A 681 -10.36 39.19 -16.32
N LEU A 682 -11.36 38.33 -16.24
CA LEU A 682 -12.44 38.51 -15.27
C LEU A 682 -12.76 37.21 -14.53
N GLN A 683 -12.31 37.10 -13.29
CA GLN A 683 -12.60 35.97 -12.41
C GLN A 683 -13.38 36.42 -11.17
N LEU A 684 -14.60 35.91 -10.99
CA LEU A 684 -15.48 36.14 -9.84
C LEU A 684 -15.71 34.80 -9.12
N LEU A 685 -15.09 34.64 -7.96
CA LEU A 685 -14.93 33.37 -7.27
C LEU A 685 -15.53 33.48 -5.87
N ARG A 686 -16.61 32.73 -5.59
CA ARG A 686 -17.32 32.74 -4.30
C ARG A 686 -17.64 34.14 -3.78
N SER A 687 -17.96 35.06 -4.69
CA SER A 687 -18.12 36.48 -4.38
C SER A 687 -19.58 36.91 -4.46
N THR A 688 -19.89 38.07 -3.89
CA THR A 688 -21.22 38.69 -3.99
C THR A 688 -21.14 40.03 -4.69
N ILE A 689 -21.89 40.19 -5.77
CA ILE A 689 -21.97 41.44 -6.54
C ILE A 689 -23.38 42.02 -6.37
N ALA A 690 -23.49 43.15 -5.68
CA ALA A 690 -24.74 43.88 -5.50
C ALA A 690 -24.97 44.87 -6.66
N GLY A 691 -25.09 44.35 -7.88
CA GLY A 691 -25.28 45.12 -9.10
C GLY A 691 -25.16 44.25 -10.36
N PRO A 692 -25.36 44.84 -11.55
CA PRO A 692 -25.18 44.15 -12.82
C PRO A 692 -23.70 43.78 -13.06
N VAL A 693 -23.48 42.65 -13.73
CA VAL A 693 -22.15 42.25 -14.23
C VAL A 693 -22.19 42.25 -15.76
N SER A 694 -21.31 43.02 -16.38
CA SER A 694 -21.17 43.07 -17.84
C SER A 694 -19.72 42.82 -18.25
N ALA A 695 -19.50 41.78 -19.05
CA ALA A 695 -18.20 41.47 -19.63
C ALA A 695 -18.32 41.46 -21.15
N ASP A 696 -17.61 42.38 -21.81
CA ASP A 696 -17.58 42.47 -23.27
C ASP A 696 -16.14 42.30 -23.78
N GLY A 697 -15.94 41.36 -24.70
CA GLY A 697 -14.66 41.21 -25.40
C GLY A 697 -13.51 40.68 -24.54
N VAL A 698 -13.77 39.88 -23.49
CA VAL A 698 -12.70 39.31 -22.66
C VAL A 698 -11.81 38.39 -23.49
N THR A 699 -10.49 38.52 -23.34
CA THR A 699 -9.51 37.94 -24.29
C THR A 699 -8.70 36.75 -23.77
N ARG A 700 -8.62 36.54 -22.44
CA ARG A 700 -7.83 35.45 -21.87
C ARG A 700 -8.66 34.47 -21.05
N SER A 701 -9.31 34.93 -19.98
CA SER A 701 -10.11 34.06 -19.11
C SER A 701 -11.35 34.76 -18.58
N LEU A 702 -12.48 34.06 -18.55
CA LEU A 702 -13.67 34.52 -17.83
C LEU A 702 -14.23 33.36 -17.02
N VAL A 703 -14.21 33.53 -15.69
CA VAL A 703 -14.68 32.53 -14.74
C VAL A 703 -15.59 33.22 -13.72
N ALA A 704 -16.83 32.77 -13.60
CA ALA A 704 -17.73 33.13 -12.50
C ALA A 704 -18.23 31.84 -11.86
N ILE A 705 -17.79 31.57 -10.63
CA ILE A 705 -18.09 30.32 -9.93
C ILE A 705 -18.54 30.58 -8.51
N GLY A 706 -19.66 29.97 -8.12
CA GLY A 706 -20.24 30.12 -6.78
C GLY A 706 -20.57 31.57 -6.44
N THR A 707 -20.71 32.44 -7.44
CA THR A 707 -20.90 33.88 -7.25
C THR A 707 -22.39 34.21 -7.19
N THR A 708 -22.77 35.09 -6.27
CA THR A 708 -24.12 35.65 -6.21
C THR A 708 -24.12 37.03 -6.85
N VAL A 709 -24.95 37.23 -7.87
CA VAL A 709 -25.13 38.51 -8.57
C VAL A 709 -26.55 39.00 -8.36
N HIS A 710 -26.70 40.18 -7.75
CA HIS A 710 -27.97 40.88 -7.61
C HIS A 710 -28.17 41.85 -8.78
N GLY A 711 -28.39 41.29 -9.97
CA GLY A 711 -28.59 42.04 -11.20
C GLY A 711 -28.47 41.16 -12.45
N PRO A 712 -28.64 41.73 -13.65
CA PRO A 712 -28.38 41.02 -14.89
C PRO A 712 -26.89 40.67 -15.05
N VAL A 713 -26.63 39.53 -15.69
CA VAL A 713 -25.30 39.11 -16.12
C VAL A 713 -25.28 39.03 -17.65
N SER A 714 -24.36 39.78 -18.26
CA SER A 714 -24.15 39.78 -19.72
C SER A 714 -22.71 39.45 -20.06
N VAL A 715 -22.50 38.43 -20.88
CA VAL A 715 -21.19 38.05 -21.41
C VAL A 715 -21.23 38.05 -22.94
N THR A 716 -20.52 38.99 -23.55
CA THR A 716 -20.56 39.20 -25.00
C THR A 716 -19.18 39.23 -25.63
N ASN A 717 -19.08 38.77 -26.88
CA ASN A 717 -17.90 38.91 -27.74
C ASN A 717 -16.58 38.36 -27.16
N SER A 718 -16.63 37.54 -26.12
CA SER A 718 -15.42 37.04 -25.44
C SER A 718 -14.76 35.96 -26.27
N ARG A 719 -13.44 36.04 -26.44
CA ARG A 719 -12.62 35.12 -27.24
C ARG A 719 -11.49 34.62 -26.36
N THR A 720 -11.70 33.47 -25.73
CA THR A 720 -10.81 32.88 -24.73
C THR A 720 -10.28 31.54 -25.22
N ALA A 721 -9.18 31.05 -24.64
CA ALA A 721 -8.65 29.73 -25.01
C ALA A 721 -9.57 28.59 -24.52
N GLU A 722 -10.12 28.74 -23.31
CA GLU A 722 -11.10 27.83 -22.71
C GLU A 722 -12.50 28.43 -22.76
N PRO A 723 -13.58 27.62 -22.74
CA PRO A 723 -14.93 28.12 -22.58
C PRO A 723 -15.08 29.01 -21.35
N VAL A 724 -15.84 30.11 -21.49
CA VAL A 724 -16.25 30.92 -20.33
C VAL A 724 -16.99 30.03 -19.32
N ALA A 725 -16.51 29.98 -18.09
CA ALA A 725 -17.11 29.15 -17.04
C ALA A 725 -18.08 29.98 -16.19
N LEU A 726 -19.38 29.72 -16.33
CA LEU A 726 -20.44 30.28 -15.49
C LEU A 726 -21.09 29.12 -14.74
N ALA A 727 -20.58 28.77 -13.57
CA ALA A 727 -20.95 27.54 -12.85
C ALA A 727 -21.42 27.80 -11.41
N GLY A 728 -22.55 27.19 -11.02
CA GLY A 728 -23.08 27.26 -9.65
C GLY A 728 -23.37 28.67 -9.15
N ASN A 729 -23.63 29.62 -10.04
CA ASN A 729 -23.92 31.00 -9.65
C ASN A 729 -25.39 31.19 -9.30
N THR A 730 -25.67 32.16 -8.45
CA THR A 730 -27.03 32.70 -8.25
C THR A 730 -27.14 34.05 -8.94
N VAL A 731 -27.92 34.13 -10.01
CA VAL A 731 -28.15 35.36 -10.78
C VAL A 731 -29.59 35.82 -10.55
N ASN A 732 -29.73 36.90 -9.77
CA ASN A 732 -31.02 37.53 -9.50
C ASN A 732 -31.36 38.54 -10.61
N GLY A 733 -31.49 38.05 -11.84
CA GLY A 733 -31.73 38.83 -13.06
C GLY A 733 -31.61 37.98 -14.33
N PRO A 734 -31.75 38.59 -15.52
CA PRO A 734 -31.47 37.92 -16.80
C PRO A 734 -30.01 37.45 -16.92
N LEU A 735 -29.80 36.31 -17.59
CA LEU A 735 -28.49 35.82 -17.99
C LEU A 735 -28.41 35.75 -19.52
N THR A 736 -27.53 36.55 -20.12
CA THR A 736 -27.40 36.66 -21.58
C THR A 736 -25.97 36.43 -22.02
N CYS A 737 -25.78 35.55 -23.00
CA CYS A 737 -24.48 35.31 -23.60
C CYS A 737 -24.56 35.31 -25.11
N THR A 738 -23.74 36.12 -25.78
CA THR A 738 -23.81 36.29 -27.24
C THR A 738 -22.42 36.40 -27.85
N ALA A 739 -22.20 35.71 -28.97
CA ALA A 739 -20.97 35.80 -29.77
C ALA A 739 -19.67 35.51 -29.00
N ASN A 740 -19.72 34.66 -27.98
CA ASN A 740 -18.53 34.16 -27.30
C ASN A 740 -17.95 32.94 -28.03
N THR A 741 -16.63 32.81 -28.04
CA THR A 741 -15.94 31.67 -28.65
C THR A 741 -14.79 31.23 -27.74
N PRO A 742 -14.81 29.99 -27.21
CA PRO A 742 -15.90 29.00 -27.27
C PRO A 742 -17.20 29.47 -26.59
N ALA A 743 -18.31 28.73 -26.82
CA ALA A 743 -19.57 29.00 -26.13
C ALA A 743 -19.43 28.75 -24.61
N PRO A 744 -20.08 29.54 -23.74
CA PRO A 744 -19.93 29.37 -22.30
C PRO A 744 -20.44 28.00 -21.79
N THR A 745 -19.86 27.52 -20.69
CA THR A 745 -20.21 26.27 -20.02
C THR A 745 -20.55 26.52 -18.56
N ASN A 746 -21.34 25.63 -17.96
CA ASN A 746 -21.61 25.62 -16.53
C ASN A 746 -20.89 24.49 -15.78
N LEU A 747 -19.98 23.75 -16.44
CA LEU A 747 -19.25 22.63 -15.83
C LEU A 747 -20.19 21.53 -15.26
N GLN A 748 -21.41 21.44 -15.80
CA GLN A 748 -22.50 20.62 -15.26
C GLN A 748 -22.86 20.96 -13.80
N ALA A 749 -22.62 22.20 -13.41
CA ALA A 749 -22.99 22.81 -12.14
C ALA A 749 -23.99 23.95 -12.43
N PRO A 750 -25.31 23.65 -12.40
CA PRO A 750 -26.33 24.57 -12.87
C PRO A 750 -26.31 25.93 -12.19
N ASN A 751 -26.59 26.99 -12.94
CA ASN A 751 -26.83 28.30 -12.37
C ASN A 751 -28.29 28.42 -11.91
N HIS A 752 -28.50 29.06 -10.76
CA HIS A 752 -29.82 29.50 -10.33
C HIS A 752 -30.08 30.91 -10.88
N VAL A 753 -30.96 31.04 -11.87
CA VAL A 753 -31.23 32.31 -12.56
C VAL A 753 -32.71 32.63 -12.40
N SER A 754 -33.04 33.78 -11.80
CA SER A 754 -34.43 34.19 -11.60
C SER A 754 -35.05 34.89 -12.83
N GLY A 755 -34.23 35.38 -13.76
CA GLY A 755 -34.66 36.00 -15.02
C GLY A 755 -34.52 35.09 -16.25
N PRO A 756 -34.87 35.59 -17.45
CA PRO A 756 -34.74 34.82 -18.69
C PRO A 756 -33.27 34.52 -19.01
N ARG A 757 -33.05 33.34 -19.59
CA ARG A 757 -31.76 32.92 -20.16
C ARG A 757 -31.82 33.06 -21.67
N SER A 758 -30.80 33.67 -22.29
CA SER A 758 -30.80 33.90 -23.75
C SER A 758 -29.44 33.71 -24.40
N GLY A 759 -29.47 33.54 -25.73
CA GLY A 759 -28.30 33.28 -26.55
C GLY A 759 -27.60 31.97 -26.18
N GLN A 760 -26.28 31.99 -26.10
CA GLN A 760 -25.44 30.83 -25.77
C GLN A 760 -25.66 30.35 -24.32
N CYS A 761 -26.25 31.17 -23.45
CA CYS A 761 -26.53 30.81 -22.06
C CYS A 761 -27.94 30.26 -21.84
N ALA A 762 -28.74 30.06 -22.89
CA ALA A 762 -30.10 29.55 -22.78
C ALA A 762 -30.20 28.17 -22.07
N ARG A 763 -29.12 27.38 -22.07
CA ARG A 763 -29.05 26.05 -21.46
C ARG A 763 -28.22 25.98 -20.16
N LEU A 764 -27.64 27.10 -19.69
CA LEU A 764 -26.70 27.13 -18.55
C LEU A 764 -27.35 27.33 -17.19
#